data_AF-A0A7V3CY13-F1
#
_entry.id   AF-A0A7V3CY13-F1
#
_cell.length_a   1.000
_cell.length_b   1.000
_cell.length_c   1.000
_cell.angle_alpha   90.00
_cell.angle_beta   90.00
_cell.angle_gamma   90.00
#
_symmetry.space_group_name_H-M   'P 1'
#
loop_
_entity.id
_entity.type
_entity.pdbx_description
1 polymer ?
#
loop_
_entity_poly.entity_id
_entity_poly.type
_entity_poly.pdbx_seq_one_letter_code
_entity_poly.pdbx_strand_id
1 'polypeptide(L)'
;MSTKIFWTKVDEAPQLASYCLLPIIKSFTKGTGIEIESKDISLAGRIIANFPDYLTEDQKIPDHLNELGELTQLPDTNIIKLPNISASIPQLKAAIKELQSKGYKIPDYPEEPKTDEEKKLKERFAKVLGSAVNPVLREGNSDRRAAASVKKFAQKHPHKMMKPWPKEGSKTRVAHMNQNDFYGTEKSMTLDKDDVINIEFVDDSGNVTVLKEKLKLLNGEVIDAAVMNVKELRKFYAEQIEEAKKDNVLLSLHLKATMMKISDPIMFGHAVSVYYKDALEKHAETLKSIGANVNNGLLDVLEKLKKLPDEKRKEIEDDINKVYETRPELAMIDSRIGKTNLHVPNDVIVDASMPVVIRDGGKMWNKKDELQDCIAMIPDRCYATIYQTMIDEIKVNGQFDPATMGAVSNVGLMAQKAEEYGSHDKTFEAKNNGVMRAVNSEGKVLLEQKVEAGDIFRMCQTKDEAIKDWVKLAVNRARISNTPAIFWLDENRAHDREIIAKIKKYLPEHDTTGLEIKILNPDDAMKYTIERTRKGLDTISVTGNVLRDYLTDLFPILELGTSARMLSIIPLLKGGGLFETGAGGSAPKHVEQLLKENHLRWDSLGEYCALVPSFEMVYEKTKNEKAKILAETLDQAIGKYLENDKMPSRKAGELDNRGSSFYLTLYWAEALSQQNKNAEMKERFAKIYQELKANENNIVDDLTSVQGKPADIGGYYLPDDNKSEEVMRPSKTFKKLLMKIISLFLIFILISCSTNKTKNELIIFHAGSLSVPFQKVIDEFEKENPDVEIKKEIAGSIECARKITELKKDCDLFASSDFLVIDNLLIPTYADWNLKFASNELVLAFNDKSFLNNEINSSNWYKILLNKNVKYGRADENLDPCGYRTIMMFKLSEIFYKEKYLANKLLDKNKENVRPKEVDLLALLDAKEIDYTIIYRSVAEQHKLKFITLPDSINLGNPNLLNYYKQVNVSSKKKVRKIINISGSSITYSLTIPKKSKNKRLAIKFISFLLDKNKGEKILQANYLKSFLPAISSQYDFLPIELKQFAQREL
;
A
#
# COMPACT_ATOMS: atom_id res chain seq x y z
N MET A 1 -1.62 -0.55 -22.68
CA MET A 1 -1.54 0.21 -21.41
C MET A 1 -0.36 -0.32 -20.61
N SER A 2 0.40 0.55 -19.94
CA SER A 2 1.45 0.14 -19.00
C SER A 2 0.85 -0.20 -17.63
N THR A 3 1.36 -1.24 -16.98
CA THR A 3 1.04 -1.57 -15.59
C THR A 3 1.97 -0.80 -14.67
N LYS A 4 1.44 -0.17 -13.63
CA LYS A 4 2.23 0.57 -12.65
C LYS A 4 2.55 -0.30 -11.43
N ILE A 5 3.80 -0.22 -10.98
CA ILE A 5 4.25 -0.69 -9.67
C ILE A 5 4.63 0.54 -8.86
N PHE A 6 3.97 0.72 -7.71
CA PHE A 6 4.24 1.84 -6.80
C PHE A 6 5.35 1.45 -5.84
N TRP A 7 6.49 2.13 -5.92
CA TRP A 7 7.64 1.95 -5.02
C TRP A 7 7.62 2.99 -3.91
N THR A 8 7.59 2.57 -2.65
CA THR A 8 7.58 3.54 -1.55
C THR A 8 8.95 4.18 -1.34
N LYS A 9 9.02 5.52 -1.40
CA LYS A 9 10.15 6.31 -0.86
C LYS A 9 9.96 6.41 0.66
N VAL A 10 10.98 6.00 1.41
CA VAL A 10 10.92 5.75 2.86
C VAL A 10 12.06 6.48 3.57
N ASP A 11 12.52 5.94 4.70
CA ASP A 11 13.51 6.55 5.59
C ASP A 11 14.80 5.73 5.66
N GLU A 12 15.88 6.36 6.14
CA GLU A 12 17.11 5.69 6.60
C GLU A 12 17.72 4.70 5.58
N ALA A 13 18.09 3.49 6.01
CA ALA A 13 18.84 2.52 5.22
C ALA A 13 18.10 2.01 3.95
N PRO A 14 16.81 1.62 4.00
CA PRO A 14 16.10 1.18 2.80
C PRO A 14 15.92 2.31 1.76
N GLN A 15 15.82 3.57 2.22
CA GLN A 15 15.80 4.70 1.29
C GLN A 15 17.17 4.92 0.63
N LEU A 16 18.26 4.81 1.39
CA LEU A 16 19.62 4.86 0.85
C LEU A 16 19.86 3.75 -0.17
N ALA A 17 19.47 2.51 0.16
CA ALA A 17 19.54 1.37 -0.77
C ALA A 17 18.71 1.62 -2.04
N SER A 18 17.54 2.26 -1.93
CA SER A 18 16.69 2.61 -3.07
C SER A 18 17.39 3.54 -4.08
N TYR A 19 18.26 4.46 -3.65
CA TYR A 19 19.04 5.28 -4.61
C TYR A 19 19.95 4.44 -5.50
N CYS A 20 20.38 3.25 -5.06
CA CYS A 20 21.16 2.33 -5.87
C CYS A 20 20.25 1.38 -6.68
N LEU A 21 19.30 0.73 -6.01
CA LEU A 21 18.49 -0.34 -6.57
C LEU A 21 17.38 0.12 -7.53
N LEU A 22 16.67 1.21 -7.20
CA LEU A 22 15.53 1.67 -8.00
C LEU A 22 15.91 2.02 -9.46
N PRO A 23 17.05 2.69 -9.74
CA PRO A 23 17.53 2.87 -11.12
C PRO A 23 17.79 1.56 -11.88
N ILE A 24 18.25 0.50 -11.19
CA ILE A 24 18.44 -0.83 -11.79
C ILE A 24 17.07 -1.38 -12.21
N ILE A 25 16.10 -1.40 -11.29
CA ILE A 25 14.74 -1.92 -11.56
C ILE A 25 14.09 -1.17 -12.72
N LYS A 26 14.16 0.17 -12.73
CA LYS A 26 13.63 1.01 -13.82
C LYS A 26 14.30 0.71 -15.16
N SER A 27 15.59 0.39 -15.16
CA SER A 27 16.33 0.03 -16.39
C SER A 27 15.90 -1.34 -16.93
N PHE A 28 15.72 -2.32 -16.04
CA PHE A 28 15.36 -3.70 -16.40
C PHE A 28 13.89 -3.83 -16.85
N THR A 29 12.99 -3.05 -16.26
CA THR A 29 11.57 -3.00 -16.63
C THR A 29 11.27 -2.10 -17.84
N LYS A 30 12.26 -1.31 -18.31
CA LYS A 30 12.06 -0.44 -19.47
C LYS A 30 11.68 -1.26 -20.69
N GLY A 31 10.55 -0.92 -21.32
CA GLY A 31 10.07 -1.59 -22.53
C GLY A 31 9.35 -2.92 -22.31
N THR A 32 9.07 -3.29 -21.05
CA THR A 32 8.33 -4.51 -20.73
C THR A 32 6.84 -4.26 -20.46
N GLY A 33 6.36 -3.02 -20.61
CA GLY A 33 5.00 -2.63 -20.26
C GLY A 33 4.79 -2.41 -18.75
N ILE A 34 5.88 -2.35 -17.98
CA ILE A 34 5.86 -2.07 -16.53
C ILE A 34 6.49 -0.70 -16.28
N GLU A 35 5.82 0.12 -15.49
CA GLU A 35 6.30 1.44 -15.04
C GLU A 35 6.44 1.45 -13.52
N ILE A 36 7.57 1.97 -13.03
CA ILE A 36 7.80 2.11 -11.58
C ILE A 36 7.58 3.58 -11.19
N GLU A 37 6.58 3.84 -10.36
CA GLU A 37 6.23 5.16 -9.84
C GLU A 37 6.56 5.24 -8.35
N SER A 38 7.23 6.30 -7.90
CA SER A 38 7.61 6.44 -6.49
C SER A 38 6.57 7.24 -5.70
N LYS A 39 6.24 6.79 -4.48
CA LYS A 39 5.33 7.46 -3.55
C LYS A 39 6.04 7.73 -2.23
N ASP A 40 6.17 9.00 -1.85
CA ASP A 40 6.92 9.41 -0.66
C ASP A 40 6.09 9.30 0.62
N ILE A 41 6.42 8.29 1.43
CA ILE A 41 5.81 8.02 2.74
C ILE A 41 6.84 8.13 3.88
N SER A 42 8.00 8.75 3.62
CA SER A 42 9.00 9.07 4.64
C SER A 42 8.38 9.90 5.78
N LEU A 43 9.00 9.91 6.95
CA LEU A 43 8.58 10.76 8.06
C LEU A 43 8.56 12.24 7.65
N ALA A 44 9.60 12.72 6.97
CA ALA A 44 9.66 14.08 6.46
C ALA A 44 8.54 14.36 5.46
N GLY A 45 8.33 13.47 4.48
CA GLY A 45 7.26 13.60 3.49
C GLY A 45 5.86 13.67 4.13
N ARG A 46 5.58 12.79 5.09
CA ARG A 46 4.29 12.79 5.81
C ARG A 46 4.09 14.05 6.66
N ILE A 47 5.14 14.59 7.28
CA ILE A 47 5.07 15.89 7.97
C ILE A 47 4.75 16.99 6.95
N ILE A 48 5.49 17.10 5.85
CA ILE A 48 5.27 18.13 4.82
C ILE A 48 3.83 18.07 4.28
N ALA A 49 3.35 16.88 3.91
CA ALA A 49 2.00 16.67 3.37
C ALA A 49 0.89 17.03 4.36
N ASN A 50 1.13 16.85 5.66
CA ASN A 50 0.15 17.19 6.69
C ASN A 50 0.17 18.66 7.09
N PHE A 51 1.12 19.50 6.66
CA PHE A 51 1.25 20.92 7.04
C PHE A 51 1.30 21.91 5.85
N PRO A 52 0.48 21.76 4.79
CA PRO A 52 0.59 22.58 3.57
C PRO A 52 0.34 24.08 3.79
N ASP A 53 -0.43 24.44 4.82
CA ASP A 53 -0.69 25.81 5.26
C ASP A 53 0.55 26.55 5.79
N TYR A 54 1.61 25.83 6.16
CA TYR A 54 2.89 26.38 6.62
C TYR A 54 3.96 26.44 5.52
N LEU A 55 3.60 26.10 4.28
CA LEU A 55 4.57 25.87 3.19
C LEU A 55 4.36 26.82 2.02
N THR A 56 5.46 27.15 1.35
CA THR A 56 5.43 27.76 0.01
C THR A 56 4.89 26.77 -1.03
N GLU A 57 4.42 27.24 -2.18
CA GLU A 57 3.87 26.34 -3.21
C GLU A 57 4.89 25.29 -3.70
N ASP A 58 6.18 25.63 -3.80
CA ASP A 58 7.23 24.70 -4.24
C ASP A 58 7.64 23.68 -3.17
N GLN A 59 7.34 23.95 -1.90
CA GLN A 59 7.60 23.02 -0.78
C GLN A 59 6.47 22.01 -0.56
N LYS A 60 5.28 22.26 -1.14
CA LYS A 60 4.13 21.38 -0.97
C LYS A 60 4.33 20.10 -1.75
N ILE A 61 4.04 18.98 -1.10
CA ILE A 61 3.96 17.67 -1.76
C ILE A 61 2.56 17.07 -1.56
N PRO A 62 2.09 16.20 -2.47
CA PRO A 62 0.85 15.46 -2.25
C PRO A 62 0.91 14.56 -1.01
N ASP A 63 -0.24 14.30 -0.40
CA ASP A 63 -0.37 13.26 0.62
C ASP A 63 -0.36 11.86 -0.02
N HIS A 64 0.84 11.38 -0.31
CA HIS A 64 1.04 10.07 -0.93
C HIS A 64 0.60 8.91 -0.03
N LEU A 65 0.53 9.09 1.30
CA LEU A 65 0.02 8.03 2.17
C LEU A 65 -1.49 7.88 1.99
N ASN A 66 -2.22 8.99 1.94
CA ASN A 66 -3.65 8.96 1.62
C ASN A 66 -3.88 8.42 0.19
N GLU A 67 -3.10 8.87 -0.79
CA GLU A 67 -3.19 8.36 -2.17
C GLU A 67 -2.96 6.84 -2.24
N LEU A 68 -1.92 6.33 -1.57
CA LEU A 68 -1.68 4.89 -1.52
C LEU A 68 -2.83 4.14 -0.82
N GLY A 69 -3.44 4.72 0.23
CA GLY A 69 -4.62 4.16 0.88
C GLY A 69 -5.85 4.12 -0.03
N GLU A 70 -6.03 5.09 -0.93
CA GLU A 70 -7.07 5.04 -1.96
C GLU A 70 -6.73 3.98 -3.02
N LEU A 71 -5.46 3.87 -3.41
CA LEU A 71 -4.99 2.86 -4.36
C LEU A 71 -5.20 1.43 -3.84
N THR A 72 -5.12 1.17 -2.53
CA THR A 72 -5.38 -0.19 -2.02
C THR A 72 -6.80 -0.68 -2.28
N GLN A 73 -7.72 0.22 -2.59
CA GLN A 73 -9.11 -0.09 -2.94
C GLN A 73 -9.30 -0.44 -4.43
N LEU A 74 -8.24 -0.41 -5.24
CA LEU A 74 -8.30 -0.72 -6.67
C LEU A 74 -7.78 -2.14 -6.99
N PRO A 75 -8.43 -2.88 -7.90
CA PRO A 75 -8.13 -4.28 -8.19
C PRO A 75 -6.80 -4.54 -8.90
N ASP A 76 -6.20 -3.51 -9.50
CA ASP A 76 -4.98 -3.60 -10.29
C ASP A 76 -3.77 -2.93 -9.62
N THR A 77 -3.93 -2.50 -8.36
CA THR A 77 -2.87 -1.86 -7.59
C THR A 77 -1.76 -2.86 -7.27
N ASN A 78 -0.52 -2.43 -7.49
CA ASN A 78 0.69 -3.20 -7.13
C ASN A 78 1.65 -2.26 -6.40
N ILE A 79 1.89 -2.51 -5.11
CA ILE A 79 2.72 -1.66 -4.24
C ILE A 79 3.90 -2.48 -3.71
N ILE A 80 5.13 -2.04 -3.94
CA ILE A 80 6.31 -2.51 -3.22
C ILE A 80 6.54 -1.58 -2.02
N LYS A 81 6.40 -2.14 -0.81
CA LYS A 81 6.47 -1.41 0.45
C LYS A 81 7.74 -1.74 1.22
N LEU A 82 8.65 -0.77 1.29
CA LEU A 82 9.89 -0.86 2.06
C LEU A 82 9.67 -0.48 3.53
N PRO A 83 10.51 -0.93 4.48
CA PRO A 83 10.45 -0.49 5.87
C PRO A 83 10.54 1.04 6.01
N ASN A 84 9.74 1.60 6.92
CA ASN A 84 9.68 3.04 7.18
C ASN A 84 9.68 3.31 8.70
N ILE A 85 10.00 4.54 9.10
CA ILE A 85 9.98 4.95 10.50
C ILE A 85 8.53 4.97 11.02
N SER A 86 8.31 4.28 12.13
CA SER A 86 7.18 4.50 13.03
C SER A 86 7.60 5.48 14.13
N ALA A 87 7.37 6.77 13.92
CA ALA A 87 8.10 7.81 14.65
C ALA A 87 7.75 7.87 16.13
N SER A 88 8.79 7.86 16.98
CA SER A 88 8.72 8.31 18.36
C SER A 88 8.69 9.85 18.43
N ILE A 89 8.32 10.41 19.58
CA ILE A 89 8.34 11.87 19.80
C ILE A 89 9.74 12.45 19.56
N PRO A 90 10.85 11.88 20.07
CA PRO A 90 12.19 12.39 19.78
C PRO A 90 12.53 12.41 18.28
N GLN A 91 12.18 11.35 17.54
CA GLN A 91 12.40 11.30 16.09
C GLN A 91 11.56 12.35 15.35
N LEU A 92 10.29 12.55 15.76
CA LEU A 92 9.44 13.60 15.20
C LEU A 92 10.07 14.99 15.41
N LYS A 93 10.53 15.31 16.63
CA LYS A 93 11.17 16.59 16.93
C LYS A 93 12.46 16.79 16.13
N ALA A 94 13.26 15.74 15.97
CA ALA A 94 14.49 15.80 15.17
C ALA A 94 14.19 16.04 13.68
N ALA A 95 13.17 15.37 13.12
CA ALA A 95 12.71 15.59 11.75
C ALA A 95 12.15 17.01 11.54
N ILE A 96 11.35 17.52 12.48
CA ILE A 96 10.85 18.92 12.44
C ILE A 96 12.03 19.90 12.43
N LYS A 97 13.02 19.71 13.31
CA LYS A 97 14.20 20.58 13.39
C LYS A 97 15.01 20.58 12.09
N GLU A 98 15.16 19.42 11.44
CA GLU A 98 15.84 19.32 10.14
C GLU A 98 15.03 20.01 9.02
N LEU A 99 13.71 19.84 9.00
CA LEU A 99 12.85 20.55 8.05
C LEU A 99 12.94 22.07 8.23
N GLN A 100 12.92 22.54 9.48
CA GLN A 100 13.08 23.96 9.80
C GLN A 100 14.43 24.51 9.33
N SER A 101 15.53 23.78 9.52
CA SER A 101 16.86 24.21 9.03
C SER A 101 16.94 24.26 7.50
N LYS A 102 16.08 23.51 6.81
CA LYS A 102 15.90 23.54 5.35
C LYS A 102 14.84 24.55 4.87
N GLY A 103 14.36 25.42 5.75
CA GLY A 103 13.46 26.53 5.40
C GLY A 103 11.97 26.18 5.37
N TYR A 104 11.56 25.01 5.89
CA TYR A 104 10.15 24.67 6.06
C TYR A 104 9.64 25.29 7.36
N LYS A 105 8.60 26.12 7.31
CA LYS A 105 8.07 26.84 8.49
C LYS A 105 7.12 25.98 9.34
N ILE A 106 7.44 24.70 9.52
CA ILE A 106 6.65 23.74 10.31
C ILE A 106 6.73 24.12 11.80
N PRO A 107 5.60 24.18 12.53
CA PRO A 107 5.60 24.49 13.96
C PRO A 107 6.25 23.37 14.79
N ASP A 108 6.71 23.72 16.00
CA ASP A 108 7.22 22.74 16.96
C ASP A 108 6.11 21.83 17.51
N TYR A 109 6.49 20.63 17.94
CA TYR A 109 5.55 19.68 18.55
C TYR A 109 5.20 20.09 19.99
N PRO A 110 3.91 20.34 20.33
CA PRO A 110 3.49 20.73 21.68
C PRO A 110 3.38 19.49 22.59
N GLU A 111 4.38 19.24 23.42
CA GLU A 111 4.41 18.08 24.34
C GLU A 111 3.27 18.14 25.37
N GLU A 112 3.13 19.30 26.03
CA GLU A 112 2.11 19.59 27.04
C GLU A 112 1.18 20.72 26.54
N PRO A 113 0.17 20.40 25.71
CA PRO A 113 -0.69 21.43 25.14
C PRO A 113 -1.56 22.06 26.24
N LYS A 114 -1.49 23.39 26.38
CA LYS A 114 -2.25 24.18 27.36
C LYS A 114 -3.42 24.92 26.71
N THR A 115 -3.32 25.18 25.41
CA THR A 115 -4.34 25.86 24.61
C THR A 115 -5.05 24.92 23.65
N ASP A 116 -6.22 25.30 23.15
CA ASP A 116 -6.96 24.48 22.18
C ASP A 116 -6.26 24.44 20.82
N GLU A 117 -5.52 25.49 20.46
CA GLU A 117 -4.64 25.52 19.29
C GLU A 117 -3.53 24.48 19.41
N GLU A 118 -2.86 24.39 20.56
CA GLU A 118 -1.83 23.38 20.81
C GLU A 118 -2.41 21.96 20.84
N LYS A 119 -3.63 21.76 21.35
CA LYS A 119 -4.32 20.46 21.30
C LYS A 119 -4.60 20.04 19.85
N LYS A 120 -5.17 20.93 19.03
CA LYS A 120 -5.39 20.69 17.59
C LYS A 120 -4.08 20.42 16.85
N LEU A 121 -3.02 21.14 17.20
CA LEU A 121 -1.70 20.93 16.63
C LEU A 121 -1.13 19.55 17.01
N LYS A 122 -1.26 19.13 18.28
CA LYS A 122 -0.88 17.81 18.75
C LYS A 122 -1.66 16.70 18.04
N GLU A 123 -2.96 16.87 17.85
CA GLU A 123 -3.83 15.95 17.09
C GLU A 123 -3.40 15.83 15.63
N ARG A 124 -2.98 16.95 15.01
CA ARG A 124 -2.45 16.95 13.64
C ARG A 124 -1.15 16.16 13.54
N PHE A 125 -0.22 16.35 14.47
CA PHE A 125 1.00 15.54 14.54
C PHE A 125 0.74 14.06 14.88
N ALA A 126 -0.34 13.74 15.60
CA ALA A 126 -0.71 12.36 15.89
C ALA A 126 -0.93 11.52 14.61
N LYS A 127 -1.28 12.15 13.49
CA LYS A 127 -1.41 11.48 12.17
C LYS A 127 -0.09 10.95 11.61
N VAL A 128 1.06 11.48 12.06
CA VAL A 128 2.38 11.08 11.56
C VAL A 128 3.22 10.32 12.61
N LEU A 129 2.74 10.24 13.84
CA LEU A 129 3.38 9.52 14.95
C LEU A 129 3.08 8.02 14.93
N GLY A 130 4.03 7.23 15.43
CA GLY A 130 3.92 5.78 15.51
C GLY A 130 3.70 5.11 14.14
N SER A 131 3.05 3.95 14.15
CA SER A 131 2.74 3.16 12.95
C SER A 131 1.57 3.79 12.17
N ALA A 132 1.84 4.91 11.50
CA ALA A 132 0.84 5.63 10.70
C ALA A 132 0.62 4.99 9.31
N VAL A 133 1.64 4.31 8.75
CA VAL A 133 1.62 3.80 7.38
C VAL A 133 0.94 2.45 7.26
N ASN A 134 1.40 1.45 8.03
CA ASN A 134 0.94 0.06 7.88
C ASN A 134 -0.59 -0.08 8.02
N PRO A 135 -1.27 0.61 8.96
CA PRO A 135 -2.72 0.53 9.06
C PRO A 135 -3.50 1.06 7.86
N VAL A 136 -2.89 1.89 7.02
CA VAL A 136 -3.52 2.45 5.80
C VAL A 136 -3.31 1.50 4.62
N LEU A 137 -2.15 0.83 4.56
CA LEU A 137 -1.78 0.00 3.41
C LEU A 137 -2.23 -1.47 3.55
N ARG A 138 -2.33 -2.00 4.78
CA ARG A 138 -2.69 -3.42 5.04
C ARG A 138 -4.19 -3.68 4.93
N GLU A 139 -4.75 -3.40 3.77
CA GLU A 139 -6.15 -3.66 3.40
C GLU A 139 -6.30 -5.06 2.78
N GLY A 140 -5.70 -6.06 3.43
CA GLY A 140 -5.63 -7.45 2.97
C GLY A 140 -5.01 -8.37 4.02
N ASN A 141 -5.18 -9.68 3.86
CA ASN A 141 -4.58 -10.67 4.75
C ASN A 141 -3.13 -11.00 4.36
N SER A 142 -2.40 -11.68 5.24
CA SER A 142 -0.97 -11.94 5.07
C SER A 142 -0.70 -13.31 4.47
N ASP A 143 0.07 -13.40 3.39
CA ASP A 143 0.80 -14.60 2.94
C ASP A 143 2.30 -14.37 3.22
N ARG A 144 2.82 -15.01 4.28
CA ARG A 144 4.23 -14.92 4.68
C ARG A 144 4.92 -16.26 4.55
N ARG A 145 6.01 -16.30 3.78
CA ARG A 145 6.75 -17.54 3.49
C ARG A 145 8.16 -17.25 3.00
N ALA A 146 9.08 -18.20 3.18
CA ALA A 146 10.39 -18.11 2.56
C ALA A 146 10.25 -18.24 1.03
N ALA A 147 11.06 -17.50 0.27
CA ALA A 147 11.21 -17.80 -1.15
C ALA A 147 11.89 -19.18 -1.30
N ALA A 148 11.51 -19.94 -2.34
CA ALA A 148 12.04 -21.28 -2.55
C ALA A 148 13.58 -21.27 -2.72
N SER A 149 14.11 -20.26 -3.42
CA SER A 149 15.55 -20.01 -3.58
C SER A 149 16.24 -19.78 -2.24
N VAL A 150 15.66 -18.95 -1.35
CA VAL A 150 16.18 -18.67 0.00
C VAL A 150 16.19 -19.93 0.87
N LYS A 151 15.11 -20.72 0.87
CA LYS A 151 15.02 -21.96 1.65
C LYS A 151 16.05 -23.00 1.19
N LYS A 152 16.15 -23.24 -0.13
CA LYS A 152 17.14 -24.18 -0.69
C LYS A 152 18.57 -23.77 -0.35
N PHE A 153 18.87 -22.47 -0.40
CA PHE A 153 20.16 -21.97 0.02
C PHE A 153 20.42 -22.24 1.51
N ALA A 154 19.46 -21.95 2.39
CA ALA A 154 19.60 -22.21 3.82
C ALA A 154 19.80 -23.71 4.13
N GLN A 155 19.17 -24.61 3.37
CA GLN A 155 19.37 -26.05 3.50
C GLN A 155 20.79 -26.49 3.08
N LYS A 156 21.31 -25.91 1.99
CA LYS A 156 22.68 -26.19 1.50
C LYS A 156 23.76 -25.54 2.38
N HIS A 157 23.44 -24.42 3.01
CA HIS A 157 24.33 -23.61 3.84
C HIS A 157 23.68 -23.33 5.21
N PRO A 158 23.48 -24.36 6.05
CA PRO A 158 22.79 -24.22 7.33
C PRO A 158 23.53 -23.21 8.22
N HIS A 159 22.77 -22.29 8.81
CA HIS A 159 23.36 -21.26 9.66
C HIS A 159 23.93 -21.85 10.96
N LYS A 160 25.06 -21.31 11.41
CA LYS A 160 25.76 -21.80 12.62
C LYS A 160 25.20 -21.27 13.94
N MET A 161 24.13 -20.48 13.89
CA MET A 161 23.52 -19.87 15.09
C MET A 161 22.70 -20.86 15.93
N MET A 162 22.27 -21.97 15.33
CA MET A 162 21.47 -22.98 16.02
C MET A 162 22.34 -23.67 17.10
N LYS A 163 21.98 -23.51 18.39
CA LYS A 163 22.69 -24.14 19.50
C LYS A 163 22.00 -25.43 19.92
N PRO A 164 22.76 -26.46 20.31
CA PRO A 164 22.18 -27.71 20.79
C PRO A 164 21.42 -27.46 22.09
N TRP A 165 20.29 -28.15 22.25
CA TRP A 165 19.57 -28.21 23.51
C TRP A 165 20.18 -29.28 24.43
N PRO A 166 20.31 -29.01 25.75
CA PRO A 166 20.70 -30.03 26.70
C PRO A 166 19.68 -31.19 26.68
N LYS A 167 20.16 -32.43 26.47
CA LYS A 167 19.29 -33.63 26.48
C LYS A 167 18.59 -33.84 27.81
N GLU A 168 19.24 -33.45 28.91
CA GLU A 168 18.72 -33.53 30.27
C GLU A 168 19.13 -32.28 31.06
N GLY A 169 18.42 -32.01 32.16
CA GLY A 169 18.78 -30.98 33.13
C GLY A 169 18.43 -29.54 32.74
N SER A 170 17.93 -29.28 31.52
CA SER A 170 17.46 -27.94 31.18
C SER A 170 16.20 -27.58 31.95
N LYS A 171 16.29 -26.52 32.75
CA LYS A 171 15.21 -25.97 33.56
C LYS A 171 14.41 -24.87 32.85
N THR A 172 14.82 -24.52 31.63
CA THR A 172 14.13 -23.51 30.83
C THR A 172 12.68 -23.88 30.57
N ARG A 173 11.79 -22.93 30.80
CA ARG A 173 10.34 -23.08 30.57
C ARG A 173 9.73 -21.72 30.30
N VAL A 174 8.59 -21.72 29.62
CA VAL A 174 7.67 -20.59 29.58
C VAL A 174 6.78 -20.65 30.81
N ALA A 175 6.64 -19.52 31.50
CA ALA A 175 5.69 -19.37 32.58
C ALA A 175 4.56 -18.44 32.15
N HIS A 176 3.32 -18.84 32.40
CA HIS A 176 2.12 -18.05 32.13
C HIS A 176 1.14 -18.17 33.31
N MET A 177 0.16 -17.28 33.38
CA MET A 177 -0.91 -17.35 34.39
C MET A 177 -1.77 -18.60 34.19
N ASN A 178 -2.51 -19.03 35.21
CA ASN A 178 -3.38 -20.21 35.14
C ASN A 178 -4.88 -19.88 35.27
N GLN A 179 -5.22 -18.61 35.49
CA GLN A 179 -6.58 -18.12 35.63
C GLN A 179 -6.60 -16.58 35.49
N ASN A 180 -7.77 -16.03 35.17
CA ASN A 180 -8.05 -14.58 35.22
C ASN A 180 -7.08 -13.68 34.41
N ASP A 181 -6.44 -14.23 33.39
CA ASP A 181 -5.80 -13.51 32.30
C ASP A 181 -6.83 -13.21 31.18
N PHE A 182 -6.39 -12.63 30.05
CA PHE A 182 -7.32 -12.35 28.95
C PHE A 182 -7.94 -13.63 28.42
N TYR A 183 -7.14 -14.69 28.28
CA TYR A 183 -7.65 -16.02 27.90
C TYR A 183 -8.79 -16.50 28.82
N GLY A 184 -8.58 -16.46 30.14
CA GLY A 184 -9.49 -17.05 31.12
C GLY A 184 -10.79 -16.27 31.31
N THR A 185 -10.85 -15.01 30.86
CA THR A 185 -12.03 -14.14 31.03
C THR A 185 -12.79 -13.89 29.73
N GLU A 186 -12.22 -14.21 28.57
CA GLU A 186 -12.74 -13.83 27.25
C GLU A 186 -14.21 -14.20 27.03
N LYS A 187 -14.98 -13.24 26.54
CA LYS A 187 -16.34 -13.43 25.99
C LYS A 187 -16.37 -12.89 24.58
N SER A 188 -17.09 -13.54 23.68
CA SER A 188 -17.19 -13.13 22.28
C SER A 188 -18.56 -13.42 21.70
N MET A 189 -18.91 -12.71 20.63
CA MET A 189 -20.11 -12.93 19.84
C MET A 189 -19.95 -12.40 18.40
N THR A 190 -20.73 -12.96 17.48
CA THR A 190 -20.94 -12.43 16.12
C THR A 190 -22.18 -11.53 16.06
N LEU A 191 -22.08 -10.35 15.45
CA LEU A 191 -23.23 -9.47 15.21
C LEU A 191 -24.15 -9.99 14.10
N ASP A 192 -25.45 -9.77 14.25
CA ASP A 192 -26.51 -10.13 13.31
C ASP A 192 -26.97 -8.98 12.40
N LYS A 193 -26.61 -7.74 12.74
CA LYS A 193 -26.89 -6.52 11.98
C LYS A 193 -25.83 -5.45 12.24
N ASP A 194 -25.77 -4.44 11.38
CA ASP A 194 -24.96 -3.24 11.63
C ASP A 194 -25.50 -2.53 12.89
N ASP A 195 -24.61 -2.03 13.75
CA ASP A 195 -24.99 -1.30 14.97
C ASP A 195 -23.92 -0.25 15.34
N VAL A 196 -24.26 0.59 16.31
CA VAL A 196 -23.36 1.57 16.92
C VAL A 196 -23.39 1.36 18.41
N ILE A 197 -22.22 1.08 19.00
CA ILE A 197 -22.10 0.79 20.43
C ILE A 197 -21.32 1.88 21.16
N ASN A 198 -21.54 1.96 22.48
CA ASN A 198 -20.67 2.62 23.43
C ASN A 198 -19.97 1.58 24.31
N ILE A 199 -18.74 1.87 24.73
CA ILE A 199 -18.06 1.14 25.80
C ILE A 199 -18.20 1.98 27.07
N GLU A 200 -18.78 1.39 28.11
CA GLU A 200 -19.12 2.04 29.37
C GLU A 200 -18.42 1.35 30.54
N PHE A 201 -18.07 2.12 31.56
CA PHE A 201 -17.73 1.63 32.90
C PHE A 201 -18.85 2.00 33.87
N VAL A 202 -19.36 1.01 34.59
CA VAL A 202 -20.36 1.17 35.65
C VAL A 202 -19.67 0.83 36.97
N ASP A 203 -19.53 1.81 37.86
CA ASP A 203 -18.94 1.57 39.17
C ASP A 203 -19.92 0.83 40.12
N ASP A 204 -19.43 0.35 41.27
CA ASP A 204 -20.24 -0.34 42.28
C ASP A 204 -21.38 0.52 42.86
N SER A 205 -21.35 1.85 42.66
CA SER A 205 -22.43 2.77 43.05
C SER A 205 -23.46 3.00 41.94
N GLY A 206 -23.26 2.40 40.76
CA GLY A 206 -24.13 2.54 39.59
C GLY A 206 -23.85 3.75 38.70
N ASN A 207 -22.78 4.52 38.95
CA ASN A 207 -22.42 5.65 38.09
C ASN A 207 -21.83 5.14 36.77
N VAL A 208 -22.30 5.71 35.66
CA VAL A 208 -21.87 5.33 34.31
C VAL A 208 -20.87 6.35 33.77
N THR A 209 -19.69 5.86 33.35
CA THR A 209 -18.69 6.63 32.60
C THR A 209 -18.55 6.04 31.21
N VAL A 210 -18.78 6.84 30.17
CA VAL A 210 -18.54 6.38 28.80
C VAL A 210 -17.04 6.47 28.50
N LEU A 211 -16.44 5.32 28.19
CA LEU A 211 -15.01 5.19 27.85
C LEU A 211 -14.76 5.36 26.35
N LYS A 212 -15.71 4.93 25.53
CA LYS A 212 -15.68 5.11 24.07
C LYS A 212 -17.08 5.28 23.50
N GLU A 213 -17.28 6.35 22.75
CA GLU A 213 -18.56 6.65 22.11
C GLU A 213 -18.60 6.21 20.64
N LYS A 214 -19.80 5.81 20.19
CA LYS A 214 -20.17 5.68 18.77
C LYS A 214 -19.25 4.78 17.94
N LEU A 215 -18.83 3.66 18.51
CA LEU A 215 -18.07 2.65 17.77
C LEU A 215 -19.03 1.93 16.81
N LYS A 216 -18.78 2.07 15.51
CA LYS A 216 -19.57 1.40 14.47
C LYS A 216 -19.13 -0.06 14.35
N LEU A 217 -20.10 -0.96 14.34
CA LEU A 217 -19.93 -2.39 14.10
C LEU A 217 -20.74 -2.81 12.87
N LEU A 218 -20.23 -3.78 12.12
CA LEU A 218 -20.85 -4.30 10.91
C LEU A 218 -21.57 -5.63 11.17
N ASN A 219 -22.58 -5.92 10.36
CA ASN A 219 -23.21 -7.23 10.31
C ASN A 219 -22.18 -8.33 10.07
N GLY A 220 -22.22 -9.38 10.88
CA GLY A 220 -21.30 -10.50 10.83
C GLY A 220 -19.93 -10.22 11.43
N GLU A 221 -19.65 -9.01 11.93
CA GLU A 221 -18.43 -8.72 12.67
C GLU A 221 -18.38 -9.52 13.98
N VAL A 222 -17.22 -10.07 14.31
CA VAL A 222 -16.94 -10.73 15.59
C VAL A 222 -16.38 -9.70 16.54
N ILE A 223 -16.95 -9.62 17.75
CA ILE A 223 -16.44 -8.78 18.84
C ILE A 223 -16.14 -9.65 20.05
N ASP A 224 -15.13 -9.25 20.81
CA ASP A 224 -14.69 -9.95 22.01
C ASP A 224 -14.27 -8.95 23.09
N ALA A 225 -14.46 -9.32 24.36
CA ALA A 225 -14.09 -8.54 25.52
C ALA A 225 -13.43 -9.43 26.57
N ALA A 226 -12.31 -8.98 27.12
CA ALA A 226 -11.52 -9.72 28.10
C ALA A 226 -10.87 -8.78 29.12
N VAL A 227 -10.48 -9.33 30.27
CA VAL A 227 -9.83 -8.61 31.37
C VAL A 227 -8.59 -9.38 31.85
N MET A 228 -7.48 -8.67 31.99
CA MET A 228 -6.31 -9.13 32.74
C MET A 228 -6.45 -8.66 34.18
N ASN A 229 -6.66 -9.59 35.11
CA ASN A 229 -6.75 -9.26 36.52
C ASN A 229 -5.35 -8.97 37.09
N VAL A 230 -5.13 -7.73 37.53
CA VAL A 230 -3.81 -7.26 37.96
C VAL A 230 -3.37 -7.89 39.27
N LYS A 231 -4.31 -8.22 40.16
CA LYS A 231 -4.00 -8.91 41.41
C LYS A 231 -3.41 -10.29 41.14
N GLU A 232 -4.04 -11.10 40.30
CA GLU A 232 -3.53 -12.41 39.89
C GLU A 232 -2.24 -12.29 39.06
N LEU A 233 -2.12 -11.27 38.19
CA LEU A 233 -0.88 -10.99 37.45
C LEU A 233 0.31 -10.71 38.38
N ARG A 234 0.11 -9.88 39.41
CA ARG A 234 1.16 -9.55 40.38
C ARG A 234 1.53 -10.76 41.23
N LYS A 235 0.56 -11.60 41.59
CA LYS A 235 0.78 -12.88 42.27
C LYS A 235 1.63 -13.82 41.40
N PHE A 236 1.27 -13.98 40.13
CA PHE A 236 2.03 -14.75 39.16
C PHE A 236 3.49 -14.28 39.07
N TYR A 237 3.74 -12.96 38.92
CA TYR A 237 5.10 -12.44 38.89
C TYR A 237 5.88 -12.74 40.18
N ALA A 238 5.26 -12.59 41.34
CA ALA A 238 5.90 -12.89 42.62
C ALA A 238 6.28 -14.37 42.73
N GLU A 239 5.39 -15.28 42.33
CA GLU A 239 5.63 -16.73 42.31
C GLU A 239 6.79 -17.09 41.37
N GLN A 240 6.80 -16.55 40.14
CA GLN A 240 7.85 -16.85 39.17
C GLN A 240 9.22 -16.27 39.54
N ILE A 241 9.25 -15.14 40.26
CA ILE A 241 10.48 -14.60 40.85
C ILE A 241 11.07 -15.58 41.87
N GLU A 242 10.26 -16.13 42.77
CA GLU A 242 10.72 -17.10 43.76
C GLU A 242 11.13 -18.43 43.12
N GLU A 243 10.41 -18.88 42.09
CA GLU A 243 10.76 -20.08 41.33
C GLU A 243 12.09 -19.93 40.59
N ALA A 244 12.33 -18.81 39.89
CA ALA A 244 13.60 -18.57 39.20
C ALA A 244 14.79 -18.58 40.18
N LYS A 245 14.59 -18.02 41.37
CA LYS A 245 15.59 -18.02 42.44
C LYS A 245 15.87 -19.43 42.96
N LYS A 246 14.81 -20.19 43.24
CA LYS A 246 14.91 -21.59 43.69
C LYS A 246 15.62 -22.46 42.67
N ASP A 247 15.32 -22.26 41.38
CA ASP A 247 15.89 -23.05 40.30
C ASP A 247 17.30 -22.60 39.88
N ASN A 248 17.75 -21.44 40.36
CA ASN A 248 19.00 -20.77 39.97
C ASN A 248 19.09 -20.55 38.45
N VAL A 249 18.02 -19.99 37.88
CA VAL A 249 17.88 -19.67 36.46
C VAL A 249 17.58 -18.18 36.31
N LEU A 250 17.80 -17.66 35.10
CA LEU A 250 17.46 -16.28 34.79
C LEU A 250 15.95 -16.09 34.79
N LEU A 251 15.48 -14.95 35.28
CA LEU A 251 14.11 -14.50 35.08
C LEU A 251 14.07 -13.58 33.86
N SER A 252 13.14 -13.83 32.95
CA SER A 252 12.89 -12.98 31.79
C SER A 252 11.40 -12.73 31.56
N LEU A 253 11.07 -11.56 31.02
CA LEU A 253 9.73 -11.11 30.68
C LEU A 253 9.67 -10.81 29.18
N HIS A 254 8.72 -11.45 28.51
CA HIS A 254 8.57 -11.39 27.07
C HIS A 254 7.17 -10.85 26.73
N LEU A 255 7.10 -9.58 26.32
CA LEU A 255 5.88 -8.86 25.97
C LEU A 255 6.02 -8.20 24.59
N LYS A 256 4.99 -7.48 24.13
CA LYS A 256 4.99 -6.77 22.85
C LYS A 256 4.64 -5.28 22.99
N ALA A 257 5.29 -4.61 23.94
CA ALA A 257 4.96 -3.25 24.40
C ALA A 257 4.99 -2.15 23.32
N THR A 258 5.75 -2.32 22.24
CA THR A 258 5.74 -1.38 21.10
C THR A 258 4.43 -1.41 20.32
N MET A 259 3.85 -2.60 20.14
CA MET A 259 2.63 -2.83 19.39
C MET A 259 1.42 -2.69 20.31
N MET A 260 1.41 -3.42 21.44
CA MET A 260 0.36 -3.37 22.46
C MET A 260 0.55 -2.17 23.40
N LYS A 261 0.44 -0.96 22.84
CA LYS A 261 0.85 0.31 23.48
C LYS A 261 0.17 0.67 24.80
N ILE A 262 -0.92 -0.01 25.17
CA ILE A 262 -1.66 0.26 26.41
C ILE A 262 -1.46 -0.91 27.39
N SER A 263 -1.89 -2.11 27.03
CA SER A 263 -1.87 -3.28 27.94
C SER A 263 -0.46 -3.66 28.40
N ASP A 264 0.48 -3.79 27.48
CA ASP A 264 1.77 -4.40 27.76
C ASP A 264 2.69 -3.50 28.58
N PRO A 265 2.75 -2.17 28.37
CA PRO A 265 3.43 -1.28 29.31
C PRO A 265 2.88 -1.35 30.74
N ILE A 266 1.57 -1.54 30.94
CA ILE A 266 0.97 -1.71 32.27
C ILE A 266 1.42 -3.03 32.89
N MET A 267 1.35 -4.14 32.14
CA MET A 267 1.84 -5.45 32.59
C MET A 267 3.34 -5.40 32.93
N PHE A 268 4.14 -4.75 32.08
CA PHE A 268 5.57 -4.54 32.31
C PHE A 268 5.84 -3.73 33.58
N GLY A 269 5.10 -2.64 33.78
CA GLY A 269 5.19 -1.82 34.98
C GLY A 269 4.90 -2.61 36.25
N HIS A 270 3.91 -3.51 36.22
CA HIS A 270 3.66 -4.41 37.34
C HIS A 270 4.80 -5.40 37.59
N ALA A 271 5.44 -5.94 36.55
CA ALA A 271 6.63 -6.78 36.72
C ALA A 271 7.79 -6.01 37.39
N VAL A 272 8.06 -4.77 36.94
CA VAL A 272 9.05 -3.87 37.56
C VAL A 272 8.68 -3.60 39.03
N SER A 273 7.42 -3.23 39.30
CA SER A 273 6.95 -2.97 40.66
C SER A 273 7.07 -4.17 41.59
N VAL A 274 6.80 -5.39 41.11
CA VAL A 274 6.89 -6.60 41.94
C VAL A 274 8.35 -7.00 42.15
N TYR A 275 9.20 -6.92 41.13
CA TYR A 275 10.62 -7.27 41.24
C TYR A 275 11.37 -6.32 42.19
N TYR A 276 11.18 -4.99 42.03
CA TYR A 276 11.83 -3.95 42.82
C TYR A 276 10.99 -3.45 44.00
N LYS A 277 10.04 -4.27 44.48
CA LYS A 277 9.04 -3.89 45.48
C LYS A 277 9.64 -3.15 46.68
N ASP A 278 10.67 -3.72 47.30
CA ASP A 278 11.25 -3.20 48.54
C ASP A 278 11.84 -1.79 48.36
N ALA A 279 12.44 -1.50 47.20
CA ALA A 279 12.99 -0.18 46.90
C ALA A 279 11.89 0.81 46.46
N LEU A 280 10.99 0.40 45.58
CA LEU A 280 9.98 1.29 45.01
C LEU A 280 8.89 1.68 46.02
N GLU A 281 8.47 0.76 46.90
CA GLU A 281 7.48 1.07 47.94
C GLU A 281 8.06 2.01 49.01
N LYS A 282 9.32 1.79 49.43
CA LYS A 282 10.01 2.67 50.39
C LYS A 282 10.07 4.13 49.91
N HIS A 283 10.19 4.35 48.61
CA HIS A 283 10.39 5.67 48.01
C HIS A 283 9.20 6.18 47.19
N ALA A 284 8.02 5.57 47.32
CA ALA A 284 6.87 5.79 46.45
C ALA A 284 6.46 7.27 46.30
N GLU A 285 6.37 8.02 47.40
CA GLU A 285 6.02 9.45 47.36
C GLU A 285 7.08 10.29 46.64
N THR A 286 8.36 9.99 46.85
CA THR A 286 9.47 10.69 46.19
C THR A 286 9.49 10.39 44.70
N LEU A 287 9.30 9.13 44.31
CA LEU A 287 9.21 8.72 42.90
C LEU A 287 8.02 9.36 42.19
N LYS A 288 6.88 9.47 42.89
CA LYS A 288 5.68 10.15 42.37
C LYS A 288 5.93 11.64 42.14
N SER A 289 6.61 12.34 43.06
CA SER A 289 6.84 13.79 42.95
C SER A 289 7.77 14.19 41.78
N ILE A 290 8.70 13.31 41.41
CA ILE A 290 9.59 13.53 40.25
C ILE A 290 9.01 13.03 38.92
N GLY A 291 7.84 12.37 38.98
CA GLY A 291 7.13 11.83 37.83
C GLY A 291 7.80 10.59 37.23
N ALA A 292 8.35 9.70 38.07
CA ALA A 292 8.86 8.41 37.63
C ALA A 292 7.70 7.48 37.24
N ASN A 293 7.81 6.79 36.11
CA ASN A 293 6.78 5.90 35.61
C ASN A 293 7.35 4.50 35.32
N VAL A 294 6.99 3.54 36.16
CA VAL A 294 7.43 2.13 36.04
C VAL A 294 6.94 1.44 34.76
N ASN A 295 5.86 1.91 34.14
CA ASN A 295 5.37 1.37 32.86
C ASN A 295 6.36 1.66 31.71
N ASN A 296 7.24 2.65 31.88
CA ASN A 296 8.34 2.95 30.96
C ASN A 296 9.64 2.20 31.32
N GLY A 297 9.61 1.35 32.36
CA GLY A 297 10.71 0.54 32.84
C GLY A 297 11.63 1.21 33.85
N LEU A 298 12.60 0.45 34.37
CA LEU A 298 13.55 0.93 35.38
C LEU A 298 14.38 2.12 34.89
N LEU A 299 14.65 2.20 33.58
CA LEU A 299 15.42 3.31 33.03
C LEU A 299 14.73 4.66 33.24
N ASP A 300 13.39 4.73 33.10
CA ASP A 300 12.67 5.98 33.37
C ASP A 300 12.79 6.39 34.83
N VAL A 301 12.67 5.41 35.76
CA VAL A 301 12.89 5.65 37.20
C VAL A 301 14.27 6.27 37.42
N LEU A 302 15.34 5.61 36.96
CA LEU A 302 16.73 6.06 37.13
C LEU A 302 16.97 7.45 36.52
N GLU A 303 16.42 7.72 35.33
CA GLU A 303 16.54 9.03 34.69
C GLU A 303 15.83 10.14 35.48
N LYS A 304 14.65 9.86 36.08
CA LYS A 304 13.96 10.85 36.92
C LYS A 304 14.68 11.11 38.24
N LEU A 305 15.45 10.15 38.78
CA LEU A 305 16.21 10.36 40.02
C LEU A 305 17.22 11.51 39.89
N LYS A 306 17.66 11.86 38.67
CA LYS A 306 18.54 13.01 38.41
C LYS A 306 17.91 14.36 38.80
N LYS A 307 16.60 14.42 39.03
CA LYS A 307 15.89 15.60 39.54
C LYS A 307 16.02 15.77 41.06
N LEU A 308 16.53 14.77 41.78
CA LEU A 308 16.68 14.77 43.23
C LEU A 308 18.08 15.25 43.65
N PRO A 309 18.24 15.71 44.91
CA PRO A 309 19.56 15.89 45.51
C PRO A 309 20.38 14.59 45.49
N ASP A 310 21.70 14.70 45.35
CA ASP A 310 22.61 13.56 45.19
C ASP A 310 22.48 12.51 46.30
N GLU A 311 22.30 12.94 47.55
CA GLU A 311 22.14 12.04 48.70
C GLU A 311 20.87 11.18 48.57
N LYS A 312 19.73 11.80 48.23
CA LYS A 312 18.46 11.08 48.06
C LYS A 312 18.47 10.21 46.81
N ARG A 313 19.07 10.68 45.70
CA ARG A 313 19.28 9.86 44.50
C ARG A 313 20.06 8.60 44.86
N LYS A 314 21.21 8.76 45.52
CA LYS A 314 22.09 7.66 45.88
C LYS A 314 21.43 6.67 46.83
N GLU A 315 20.65 7.14 47.81
CA GLU A 315 19.86 6.26 48.69
C GLU A 315 18.93 5.35 47.88
N ILE A 316 18.22 5.90 46.90
CA ILE A 316 17.28 5.13 46.06
C ILE A 316 18.04 4.16 45.15
N GLU A 317 19.14 4.60 44.53
CA GLU A 317 20.00 3.75 43.71
C GLU A 317 20.59 2.58 44.51
N ASP A 318 21.06 2.82 45.73
CA ASP A 318 21.58 1.80 46.63
C ASP A 318 20.49 0.80 47.04
N ASP A 319 19.26 1.26 47.31
CA ASP A 319 18.15 0.37 47.63
C ASP A 319 17.71 -0.47 46.40
N ILE A 320 17.73 0.09 45.19
CA ILE A 320 17.53 -0.67 43.95
C ILE A 320 18.64 -1.73 43.79
N ASN A 321 19.89 -1.39 44.10
CA ASN A 321 21.01 -2.33 44.00
C ASN A 321 20.88 -3.50 44.98
N LYS A 322 20.43 -3.25 46.22
CA LYS A 322 20.17 -4.31 47.22
C LYS A 322 19.13 -5.33 46.76
N VAL A 323 18.15 -4.92 45.94
CA VAL A 323 17.17 -5.85 45.36
C VAL A 323 17.87 -6.92 44.53
N TYR A 324 18.90 -6.56 43.75
CA TYR A 324 19.64 -7.53 42.93
C TYR A 324 20.42 -8.56 43.74
N GLU A 325 20.74 -8.29 45.01
CA GLU A 325 21.42 -9.23 45.89
C GLU A 325 20.49 -10.32 46.43
N THR A 326 19.19 -10.04 46.47
CA THR A 326 18.17 -10.90 47.09
C THR A 326 17.22 -11.56 46.10
N ARG A 327 17.07 -11.00 44.89
CA ARG A 327 16.22 -11.50 43.80
C ARG A 327 17.01 -12.40 42.83
N PRO A 328 16.33 -13.27 42.03
CA PRO A 328 17.01 -14.04 40.98
C PRO A 328 17.68 -13.11 39.97
N GLU A 329 18.70 -13.59 39.27
CA GLU A 329 19.30 -12.80 38.18
C GLU A 329 18.28 -12.58 37.04
N LEU A 330 18.27 -11.38 36.48
CA LEU A 330 17.49 -11.05 35.29
C LEU A 330 18.30 -11.36 34.03
N ALA A 331 17.60 -11.74 32.95
CA ALA A 331 18.20 -11.75 31.63
C ALA A 331 18.74 -10.35 31.24
N MET A 332 19.89 -10.35 30.57
CA MET A 332 20.59 -9.13 30.16
C MET A 332 20.32 -8.78 28.70
N ILE A 333 20.15 -7.48 28.45
CA ILE A 333 20.16 -6.90 27.10
C ILE A 333 21.57 -6.49 26.71
N ASP A 334 22.29 -5.90 27.66
CA ASP A 334 23.70 -5.58 27.52
C ASP A 334 24.39 -5.70 28.90
N SER A 335 25.09 -6.82 29.09
CA SER A 335 25.83 -7.17 30.30
C SER A 335 26.90 -6.11 30.65
N ARG A 336 27.54 -5.50 29.64
CA ARG A 336 28.67 -4.57 29.80
C ARG A 336 28.29 -3.25 30.47
N ILE A 337 27.02 -2.85 30.33
CA ILE A 337 26.48 -1.63 30.93
C ILE A 337 25.39 -1.92 31.97
N GLY A 338 25.22 -3.19 32.36
CA GLY A 338 24.23 -3.59 33.36
C GLY A 338 22.77 -3.46 32.90
N LYS A 339 22.49 -3.37 31.59
CA LYS A 339 21.12 -3.21 31.08
C LYS A 339 20.39 -4.55 31.10
N THR A 340 19.40 -4.68 31.99
CA THR A 340 18.55 -5.87 32.18
C THR A 340 17.27 -5.82 31.34
N ASN A 341 16.57 -6.95 31.26
CA ASN A 341 15.25 -7.10 30.65
C ASN A 341 14.20 -6.10 31.17
N LEU A 342 14.31 -5.64 32.43
CA LEU A 342 13.34 -4.73 33.05
C LEU A 342 13.68 -3.23 32.89
N HIS A 343 14.74 -2.90 32.14
CA HIS A 343 15.13 -1.50 31.93
C HIS A 343 14.19 -0.75 31.00
N VAL A 344 13.84 -1.34 29.85
CA VAL A 344 13.01 -0.70 28.83
C VAL A 344 12.02 -1.73 28.27
N PRO A 345 10.71 -1.44 28.23
CA PRO A 345 9.68 -2.40 27.82
C PRO A 345 9.79 -2.88 26.36
N ASN A 346 10.50 -2.12 25.54
CA ASN A 346 10.63 -2.38 24.10
C ASN A 346 11.92 -3.12 23.72
N ASP A 347 12.79 -3.46 24.67
CA ASP A 347 14.05 -4.15 24.38
C ASP A 347 13.85 -5.66 24.14
N VAL A 348 12.94 -6.29 24.88
CA VAL A 348 12.62 -7.74 24.75
C VAL A 348 11.21 -7.87 24.20
N ILE A 349 11.12 -8.14 22.90
CA ILE A 349 9.85 -8.28 22.20
C ILE A 349 9.60 -9.78 21.97
N VAL A 350 8.47 -10.31 22.44
CA VAL A 350 8.19 -11.75 22.56
C VAL A 350 8.37 -12.55 21.26
N ASP A 351 7.91 -12.00 20.14
CA ASP A 351 8.00 -12.60 18.80
C ASP A 351 9.44 -12.78 18.34
N ALA A 352 10.36 -11.87 18.66
CA ALA A 352 11.77 -11.96 18.28
C ALA A 352 12.63 -12.64 19.37
N SER A 353 12.29 -12.43 20.64
CA SER A 353 13.08 -12.94 21.77
C SER A 353 12.87 -14.42 22.03
N MET A 354 11.62 -14.92 21.97
CA MET A 354 11.35 -16.35 22.21
C MET A 354 11.99 -17.27 21.17
N PRO A 355 11.98 -16.96 19.86
CA PRO A 355 12.73 -17.75 18.88
C PRO A 355 14.23 -17.75 19.14
N VAL A 356 14.80 -16.65 19.65
CA VAL A 356 16.22 -16.60 20.01
C VAL A 356 16.51 -17.47 21.23
N VAL A 357 15.66 -17.44 22.26
CA VAL A 357 15.76 -18.39 23.39
C VAL A 357 15.76 -19.82 22.87
N ILE A 358 14.84 -20.14 21.95
CA ILE A 358 14.72 -21.49 21.38
C ILE A 358 15.93 -21.86 20.51
N ARG A 359 16.41 -20.94 19.67
CA ARG A 359 17.58 -21.13 18.81
C ARG A 359 18.84 -21.34 19.65
N ASP A 360 18.99 -20.60 20.75
CA ASP A 360 20.21 -20.57 21.58
C ASP A 360 20.21 -21.65 22.68
N GLY A 361 19.45 -22.72 22.49
CA GLY A 361 19.47 -23.89 23.37
C GLY A 361 18.67 -23.71 24.66
N GLY A 362 17.67 -22.83 24.63
CA GLY A 362 16.82 -22.50 25.77
C GLY A 362 17.45 -21.48 26.72
N LYS A 363 18.33 -20.60 26.25
CA LYS A 363 19.17 -19.77 27.13
C LYS A 363 19.11 -18.29 26.77
N MET A 364 19.39 -17.47 27.78
CA MET A 364 19.60 -16.02 27.66
C MET A 364 20.92 -15.62 28.33
N TRP A 365 21.37 -14.39 28.06
CA TRP A 365 22.62 -13.86 28.59
C TRP A 365 22.45 -13.41 30.05
N ASN A 366 23.36 -13.85 30.92
CA ASN A 366 23.45 -13.42 32.32
C ASN A 366 24.41 -12.22 32.49
N LYS A 367 24.62 -11.78 33.74
CA LYS A 367 25.51 -10.65 34.06
C LYS A 367 26.99 -10.89 33.71
N LYS A 368 27.40 -12.16 33.58
CA LYS A 368 28.78 -12.56 33.26
C LYS A 368 29.03 -12.68 31.75
N ASP A 369 28.05 -12.30 30.92
CA ASP A 369 28.10 -12.49 29.47
C ASP A 369 28.17 -13.97 29.07
N GLU A 370 27.42 -14.81 29.79
CA GLU A 370 27.31 -16.26 29.54
C GLU A 370 25.83 -16.65 29.31
N LEU A 371 25.61 -17.68 28.48
CA LEU A 371 24.27 -18.23 28.25
C LEU A 371 23.84 -19.13 29.43
N GLN A 372 22.68 -18.84 30.00
CA GLN A 372 22.08 -19.56 31.13
C GLN A 372 20.59 -19.84 30.87
N ASP A 373 20.09 -20.95 31.43
CA ASP A 373 18.68 -21.31 31.39
C ASP A 373 17.80 -20.22 32.03
N CYS A 374 16.55 -20.12 31.59
CA CYS A 374 15.65 -19.05 32.01
C CYS A 374 14.20 -19.49 32.21
N ILE A 375 13.49 -18.84 33.12
CA ILE A 375 12.02 -18.81 33.13
C ILE A 375 11.58 -17.62 32.28
N ALA A 376 11.01 -17.92 31.11
CA ALA A 376 10.47 -16.95 30.19
C ALA A 376 9.01 -16.65 30.51
N MET A 377 8.75 -15.57 31.24
CA MET A 377 7.39 -15.15 31.59
C MET A 377 6.67 -14.54 30.39
N ILE A 378 5.55 -15.14 30.01
CA ILE A 378 4.55 -14.64 29.06
C ILE A 378 3.21 -14.74 29.80
N PRO A 379 2.74 -13.67 30.47
CA PRO A 379 1.64 -13.78 31.44
C PRO A 379 0.34 -14.35 30.87
N ASP A 380 -0.06 -13.91 29.68
CA ASP A 380 -1.33 -14.31 29.07
C ASP A 380 -1.21 -15.65 28.32
N ARG A 381 -2.16 -16.55 28.55
CA ARG A 381 -2.13 -17.91 28.00
C ARG A 381 -2.49 -18.03 26.54
N CYS A 382 -3.14 -17.03 25.91
CA CYS A 382 -3.62 -17.15 24.53
C CYS A 382 -2.53 -17.64 23.56
N TYR A 383 -1.28 -17.27 23.80
CA TYR A 383 -0.16 -17.57 22.91
C TYR A 383 1.10 -18.08 23.61
N ALA A 384 1.14 -18.12 24.95
CA ALA A 384 2.31 -18.59 25.69
C ALA A 384 2.57 -20.10 25.47
N THR A 385 1.50 -20.88 25.40
CA THR A 385 1.54 -22.36 25.40
C THR A 385 2.20 -22.95 24.15
N ILE A 386 2.16 -22.25 23.01
CA ILE A 386 2.81 -22.71 21.77
C ILE A 386 4.34 -22.76 21.93
N TYR A 387 4.92 -21.80 22.67
CA TYR A 387 6.36 -21.74 22.91
C TYR A 387 6.76 -22.80 23.93
N GLN A 388 5.93 -23.03 24.96
CA GLN A 388 6.14 -24.13 25.90
C GLN A 388 6.12 -25.48 25.18
N THR A 389 5.13 -25.71 24.31
CA THR A 389 5.01 -26.91 23.48
C THR A 389 6.24 -27.11 22.59
N MET A 390 6.73 -26.04 21.95
CA MET A 390 7.96 -26.09 21.15
C MET A 390 9.18 -26.48 22.00
N ILE A 391 9.32 -25.91 23.19
CA ILE A 391 10.41 -26.22 24.12
C ILE A 391 10.35 -27.69 24.55
N ASP A 392 9.17 -28.20 24.90
CA ASP A 392 9.00 -29.58 25.34
C ASP A 392 9.35 -30.56 24.21
N GLU A 393 8.87 -30.29 22.99
CA GLU A 393 9.19 -31.10 21.80
C GLU A 393 10.68 -31.08 21.45
N ILE A 394 11.36 -29.94 21.62
CA ILE A 394 12.80 -29.82 21.36
C ILE A 394 13.63 -30.50 22.47
N LYS A 395 13.21 -30.45 23.73
CA LYS A 395 13.89 -31.18 24.81
C LYS A 395 13.88 -32.69 24.56
N VAL A 396 12.77 -33.22 24.03
CA VAL A 396 12.64 -34.65 23.69
C VAL A 396 13.43 -35.01 22.42
N ASN A 397 13.27 -34.22 21.36
CA ASN A 397 13.75 -34.59 20.01
C ASN A 397 15.09 -33.94 19.61
N GLY A 398 15.67 -33.13 20.49
CA GLY A 398 16.82 -32.30 20.18
C GLY A 398 16.49 -31.12 19.26
N GLN A 399 17.49 -30.29 18.99
CA GLN A 399 17.33 -29.08 18.18
C GLN A 399 17.00 -29.40 16.70
N PHE A 400 16.37 -28.45 15.99
CA PHE A 400 16.17 -28.56 14.55
C PHE A 400 17.48 -28.52 13.76
N ASP A 401 17.46 -29.14 12.57
CA ASP A 401 18.53 -29.07 11.58
C ASP A 401 18.07 -28.25 10.36
N PRO A 402 18.59 -27.02 10.16
CA PRO A 402 18.25 -26.19 9.01
C PRO A 402 18.53 -26.86 7.66
N ALA A 403 19.46 -27.84 7.60
CA ALA A 403 19.80 -28.55 6.37
C ALA A 403 18.68 -29.47 5.87
N THR A 404 17.86 -29.99 6.77
CA THR A 404 16.88 -31.04 6.48
C THR A 404 15.44 -30.65 6.84
N MET A 405 15.24 -29.65 7.69
CA MET A 405 13.90 -29.27 8.15
C MET A 405 13.04 -28.70 7.02
N GLY A 406 11.76 -29.06 7.04
CA GLY A 406 10.72 -28.49 6.16
C GLY A 406 10.50 -27.00 6.42
N ALA A 407 9.68 -26.37 5.59
CA ALA A 407 9.29 -24.97 5.72
C ALA A 407 7.92 -24.81 6.39
N VAL A 408 7.81 -23.82 7.27
CA VAL A 408 6.51 -23.39 7.80
C VAL A 408 6.16 -22.02 7.25
N SER A 409 5.10 -21.98 6.45
CA SER A 409 4.53 -20.73 5.94
C SER A 409 3.34 -20.31 6.78
N ASN A 410 2.92 -19.06 6.65
CA ASN A 410 1.78 -18.51 7.39
C ASN A 410 0.80 -17.78 6.48
N VAL A 411 -0.48 -18.11 6.65
CA VAL A 411 -1.62 -17.34 6.17
C VAL A 411 -2.29 -16.67 7.36
N GLY A 412 -2.09 -15.36 7.50
CA GLY A 412 -2.47 -14.61 8.70
C GLY A 412 -3.65 -13.67 8.49
N LEU A 413 -4.66 -13.78 9.34
CA LEU A 413 -5.77 -12.83 9.41
C LEU A 413 -5.26 -11.49 9.96
N MET A 414 -5.36 -10.41 9.18
CA MET A 414 -4.90 -9.09 9.64
C MET A 414 -5.63 -7.89 9.03
N ALA A 415 -6.41 -8.11 7.95
CA ALA A 415 -7.05 -7.01 7.23
C ALA A 415 -7.93 -6.17 8.15
N GLN A 416 -7.94 -4.85 7.92
CA GLN A 416 -8.79 -3.89 8.65
C GLN A 416 -8.60 -3.89 10.17
N LYS A 417 -7.35 -4.12 10.62
CA LYS A 417 -6.93 -4.18 12.04
C LYS A 417 -7.65 -5.28 12.83
N ALA A 418 -7.69 -6.49 12.28
CA ALA A 418 -8.31 -7.64 12.93
C ALA A 418 -7.71 -7.90 14.34
N GLU A 419 -8.58 -8.31 15.26
CA GLU A 419 -8.26 -8.82 16.60
C GLU A 419 -7.50 -7.77 17.46
N GLU A 420 -6.47 -8.20 18.21
CA GLU A 420 -5.76 -7.36 19.19
C GLU A 420 -5.14 -6.10 18.58
N TYR A 421 -4.74 -6.13 17.32
CA TYR A 421 -4.12 -4.99 16.64
C TYR A 421 -5.09 -3.82 16.43
N GLY A 422 -6.40 -4.09 16.49
CA GLY A 422 -7.44 -3.08 16.47
C GLY A 422 -7.85 -2.58 17.85
N SER A 423 -7.31 -3.12 18.94
CA SER A 423 -7.88 -2.95 20.30
C SER A 423 -7.39 -1.73 21.08
N HIS A 424 -6.36 -1.02 20.61
CA HIS A 424 -5.68 0.01 21.42
C HIS A 424 -6.61 1.12 21.90
N ASP A 425 -7.54 1.55 21.03
CA ASP A 425 -8.52 2.59 21.33
C ASP A 425 -9.76 2.08 22.08
N LYS A 426 -9.71 0.82 22.53
CA LYS A 426 -10.72 0.05 23.28
C LYS A 426 -10.08 -0.73 24.43
N THR A 427 -8.89 -0.33 24.85
CA THR A 427 -8.15 -0.91 25.99
C THR A 427 -8.11 0.11 27.10
N PHE A 428 -8.52 -0.26 28.32
CA PHE A 428 -8.67 0.66 29.43
C PHE A 428 -8.15 0.04 30.72
N GLU A 429 -7.47 0.84 31.53
CA GLU A 429 -7.16 0.51 32.93
C GLU A 429 -8.36 0.91 33.80
N ALA A 430 -8.89 -0.04 34.56
CA ALA A 430 -10.01 0.18 35.46
C ALA A 430 -9.57 1.07 36.63
N LYS A 431 -10.23 2.22 36.84
CA LYS A 431 -9.87 3.13 37.93
C LYS A 431 -10.40 2.68 39.29
N ASN A 432 -11.53 1.98 39.29
CA ASN A 432 -12.25 1.50 40.47
C ASN A 432 -12.86 0.14 40.13
N ASN A 433 -13.42 -0.52 41.15
CA ASN A 433 -14.20 -1.74 40.97
C ASN A 433 -15.52 -1.45 40.24
N GLY A 434 -15.97 -2.39 39.44
CA GLY A 434 -17.25 -2.30 38.74
C GLY A 434 -17.36 -3.25 37.55
N VAL A 435 -18.05 -2.79 36.51
CA VAL A 435 -18.30 -3.54 35.27
C VAL A 435 -17.96 -2.69 34.05
N MET A 436 -17.15 -3.20 33.14
CA MET A 436 -16.98 -2.64 31.80
C MET A 436 -17.88 -3.38 30.81
N ARG A 437 -18.65 -2.65 30.02
CA ARG A 437 -19.67 -3.22 29.12
C ARG A 437 -19.74 -2.52 27.77
N ALA A 438 -20.05 -3.27 26.73
CA ALA A 438 -20.40 -2.79 25.40
C ALA A 438 -21.93 -2.73 25.28
N VAL A 439 -22.47 -1.54 25.09
CA VAL A 439 -23.92 -1.29 25.02
C VAL A 439 -24.29 -0.78 23.63
N ASN A 440 -25.30 -1.37 23.02
CA ASN A 440 -25.72 -1.01 21.67
C ASN A 440 -26.66 0.20 21.61
N SER A 441 -27.06 0.59 20.39
CA SER A 441 -27.92 1.75 20.16
C SER A 441 -29.32 1.65 20.78
N GLU A 442 -29.77 0.44 21.11
CA GLU A 442 -31.04 0.16 21.79
C GLU A 442 -30.90 0.12 23.33
N GLY A 443 -29.68 0.33 23.87
CA GLY A 443 -29.40 0.24 25.30
C GLY A 443 -29.19 -1.20 25.82
N LYS A 444 -29.09 -2.19 24.94
CA LYS A 444 -28.82 -3.59 25.28
C LYS A 444 -27.34 -3.82 25.48
N VAL A 445 -26.98 -4.50 26.57
CA VAL A 445 -25.60 -4.97 26.81
C VAL A 445 -25.30 -6.15 25.88
N LEU A 446 -24.25 -6.02 25.08
CA LEU A 446 -23.77 -7.07 24.18
C LEU A 446 -22.72 -7.95 24.86
N LEU A 447 -21.70 -7.32 25.46
CA LEU A 447 -20.62 -7.96 26.21
C LEU A 447 -20.37 -7.18 27.49
N GLU A 448 -20.00 -7.87 28.58
CA GLU A 448 -19.62 -7.24 29.84
C GLU A 448 -18.58 -8.06 30.61
N GLN A 449 -17.73 -7.36 31.36
CA GLN A 449 -16.73 -7.94 32.24
C GLN A 449 -16.69 -7.22 33.58
N LYS A 450 -16.59 -7.99 34.66
CA LYS A 450 -16.27 -7.44 35.99
C LYS A 450 -14.80 -7.03 35.99
N VAL A 451 -14.50 -5.90 36.63
CA VAL A 451 -13.16 -5.35 36.76
C VAL A 451 -12.90 -4.89 38.19
N GLU A 452 -11.68 -5.08 38.67
CA GLU A 452 -11.17 -4.46 39.89
C GLU A 452 -10.26 -3.27 39.56
N ALA A 453 -10.00 -2.38 40.52
CA ALA A 453 -9.09 -1.25 40.31
C ALA A 453 -7.68 -1.72 39.87
N GLY A 454 -7.18 -1.16 38.78
CA GLY A 454 -5.92 -1.52 38.13
C GLY A 454 -6.07 -2.55 37.01
N ASP A 455 -7.17 -3.30 36.94
CA ASP A 455 -7.36 -4.32 35.91
C ASP A 455 -7.32 -3.74 34.50
N ILE A 456 -6.81 -4.52 33.55
CA ILE A 456 -6.71 -4.11 32.15
C ILE A 456 -7.86 -4.75 31.38
N PHE A 457 -8.85 -3.95 30.98
CA PHE A 457 -9.92 -4.38 30.08
C PHE A 457 -9.52 -4.14 28.63
N ARG A 458 -9.93 -5.04 27.74
CA ARG A 458 -9.75 -4.90 26.29
C ARG A 458 -10.97 -5.42 25.53
N MET A 459 -11.33 -4.70 24.46
CA MET A 459 -12.27 -5.19 23.45
C MET A 459 -11.63 -5.22 22.05
N CYS A 460 -11.81 -6.32 21.31
CA CYS A 460 -11.32 -6.47 19.92
C CYS A 460 -12.46 -6.62 18.92
N GLN A 461 -12.10 -6.56 17.63
CA GLN A 461 -13.01 -6.54 16.48
C GLN A 461 -12.41 -7.29 15.30
N THR A 462 -13.21 -8.13 14.64
CA THR A 462 -12.80 -8.85 13.43
C THR A 462 -13.92 -8.87 12.41
N LYS A 463 -13.71 -8.24 11.26
CA LYS A 463 -14.74 -8.05 10.23
C LYS A 463 -14.92 -9.30 9.38
N ASP A 464 -16.17 -9.58 9.00
CA ASP A 464 -16.54 -10.77 8.22
C ASP A 464 -15.84 -10.87 6.87
N GLU A 465 -15.67 -9.74 6.17
CA GLU A 465 -14.96 -9.67 4.87
C GLU A 465 -13.50 -10.13 5.01
N ALA A 466 -12.82 -9.73 6.08
CA ALA A 466 -11.46 -10.15 6.36
C ALA A 466 -11.36 -11.66 6.61
N ILE A 467 -12.32 -12.25 7.35
CA ILE A 467 -12.35 -13.69 7.64
C ILE A 467 -12.60 -14.50 6.36
N LYS A 468 -13.56 -14.08 5.52
CA LYS A 468 -13.84 -14.73 4.22
C LYS A 468 -12.62 -14.74 3.32
N ASP A 469 -11.96 -13.61 3.17
CA ASP A 469 -10.74 -13.51 2.36
C ASP A 469 -9.61 -14.37 2.92
N TRP A 470 -9.46 -14.41 4.26
CA TRP A 470 -8.45 -15.23 4.91
C TRP A 470 -8.66 -16.74 4.66
N VAL A 471 -9.90 -17.23 4.73
CA VAL A 471 -10.24 -18.62 4.39
C VAL A 471 -9.94 -18.91 2.91
N LYS A 472 -10.33 -18.01 2.01
CA LYS A 472 -10.02 -18.11 0.58
C LYS A 472 -8.51 -18.18 0.33
N LEU A 473 -7.73 -17.31 0.99
CA LEU A 473 -6.28 -17.27 0.86
C LEU A 473 -5.64 -18.58 1.33
N ALA A 474 -6.12 -19.14 2.45
CA ALA A 474 -5.63 -20.42 2.97
C ALA A 474 -5.84 -21.57 1.97
N VAL A 475 -7.05 -21.68 1.39
CA VAL A 475 -7.36 -22.71 0.38
C VAL A 475 -6.50 -22.53 -0.88
N ASN A 476 -6.37 -21.28 -1.37
CA ASN A 476 -5.54 -20.97 -2.53
C ASN A 476 -4.08 -21.36 -2.31
N ARG A 477 -3.51 -21.02 -1.16
CA ARG A 477 -2.12 -21.37 -0.82
C ARG A 477 -1.93 -22.87 -0.72
N ALA A 478 -2.81 -23.57 0.01
CA ALA A 478 -2.78 -25.02 0.14
C ALA A 478 -2.79 -25.72 -1.23
N ARG A 479 -3.59 -25.22 -2.18
CA ARG A 479 -3.66 -25.78 -3.52
C ARG A 479 -2.45 -25.47 -4.38
N ILE A 480 -1.96 -24.23 -4.36
CA ILE A 480 -0.81 -23.81 -5.17
C ILE A 480 0.46 -24.57 -4.73
N SER A 481 0.65 -24.77 -3.42
CA SER A 481 1.85 -25.45 -2.91
C SER A 481 1.67 -26.94 -2.66
N ASN A 482 0.46 -27.48 -2.79
CA ASN A 482 0.11 -28.86 -2.42
C ASN A 482 0.61 -29.21 -1.00
N THR A 483 0.31 -28.33 -0.04
CA THR A 483 0.79 -28.42 1.34
C THR A 483 -0.40 -28.40 2.31
N PRO A 484 -0.39 -29.23 3.37
CA PRO A 484 -1.43 -29.18 4.39
C PRO A 484 -1.54 -27.80 5.03
N ALA A 485 -2.78 -27.33 5.21
CA ALA A 485 -3.09 -26.06 5.85
C ALA A 485 -3.84 -26.27 7.16
N ILE A 486 -3.25 -25.82 8.25
CA ILE A 486 -3.74 -26.05 9.60
C ILE A 486 -4.22 -24.73 10.16
N PHE A 487 -5.49 -24.62 10.50
CA PHE A 487 -6.07 -23.50 11.24
C PHE A 487 -5.78 -23.67 12.74
N TRP A 488 -5.11 -22.69 13.35
CA TRP A 488 -4.69 -22.73 14.76
C TRP A 488 -5.71 -21.96 15.58
N LEU A 489 -6.72 -22.66 16.10
CA LEU A 489 -7.86 -22.07 16.79
C LEU A 489 -8.24 -22.94 17.99
N ASP A 490 -8.29 -22.32 19.16
CA ASP A 490 -8.62 -22.97 20.41
C ASP A 490 -10.13 -22.90 20.69
N GLU A 491 -10.82 -24.03 20.66
CA GLU A 491 -12.27 -24.07 20.95
C GLU A 491 -12.63 -23.62 22.38
N ASN A 492 -11.65 -23.55 23.29
CA ASN A 492 -11.88 -23.01 24.64
C ASN A 492 -11.91 -21.48 24.66
N ARG A 493 -11.31 -20.80 23.69
CA ARG A 493 -11.41 -19.34 23.54
C ARG A 493 -12.75 -18.94 22.93
N ALA A 494 -13.40 -17.94 23.50
CA ALA A 494 -14.69 -17.49 23.02
C ALA A 494 -14.60 -16.90 21.61
N HIS A 495 -13.56 -16.10 21.35
CA HIS A 495 -13.30 -15.53 20.03
C HIS A 495 -13.07 -16.62 18.98
N ASP A 496 -12.16 -17.55 19.25
CA ASP A 496 -11.81 -18.61 18.30
C ASP A 496 -13.03 -19.50 17.98
N ARG A 497 -13.97 -19.73 18.91
CA ARG A 497 -15.24 -20.43 18.60
C ARG A 497 -16.06 -19.71 17.54
N GLU A 498 -16.19 -18.39 17.63
CA GLU A 498 -16.89 -17.58 16.62
C GLU A 498 -16.16 -17.66 15.27
N ILE A 499 -14.82 -17.61 15.26
CA ILE A 499 -14.01 -17.78 14.05
C ILE A 499 -14.15 -19.18 13.45
N ILE A 500 -14.15 -20.24 14.27
CA ILE A 500 -14.38 -21.63 13.83
C ILE A 500 -15.76 -21.75 13.18
N ALA A 501 -16.79 -21.12 13.73
CA ALA A 501 -18.13 -21.10 13.13
C ALA A 501 -18.13 -20.45 11.74
N LYS A 502 -17.39 -19.36 11.56
CA LYS A 502 -17.19 -18.69 10.26
C LYS A 502 -16.43 -19.58 9.27
N ILE A 503 -15.37 -20.26 9.69
CA ILE A 503 -14.63 -21.18 8.82
C ILE A 503 -15.52 -22.33 8.37
N LYS A 504 -16.27 -22.95 9.28
CA LYS A 504 -17.23 -24.02 8.95
C LYS A 504 -18.28 -23.56 7.93
N LYS A 505 -18.63 -22.27 7.94
CA LYS A 505 -19.54 -21.66 6.96
C LYS A 505 -18.86 -21.40 5.60
N TYR A 506 -17.64 -20.86 5.58
CA TYR A 506 -16.99 -20.39 4.34
C TYR A 506 -16.14 -21.44 3.63
N LEU A 507 -15.57 -22.40 4.35
CA LEU A 507 -14.75 -23.44 3.74
C LEU A 507 -15.50 -24.26 2.67
N PRO A 508 -16.80 -24.61 2.84
CA PRO A 508 -17.61 -25.27 1.80
C PRO A 508 -17.84 -24.44 0.52
N GLU A 509 -17.58 -23.13 0.54
CA GLU A 509 -17.69 -22.27 -0.65
C GLU A 509 -16.49 -22.43 -1.61
N HIS A 510 -15.50 -23.25 -1.23
CA HIS A 510 -14.28 -23.49 -2.01
C HIS A 510 -14.09 -24.98 -2.34
N ASP A 511 -13.42 -25.27 -3.46
CA ASP A 511 -13.02 -26.63 -3.81
C ASP A 511 -11.81 -27.09 -2.97
N THR A 512 -12.09 -27.92 -1.97
CA THR A 512 -11.10 -28.52 -1.07
C THR A 512 -10.68 -29.93 -1.50
N THR A 513 -11.11 -30.41 -2.67
CA THR A 513 -10.84 -31.78 -3.14
C THR A 513 -9.33 -32.05 -3.21
N GLY A 514 -8.85 -33.06 -2.49
CA GLY A 514 -7.43 -33.41 -2.44
C GLY A 514 -6.55 -32.48 -1.60
N LEU A 515 -7.11 -31.55 -0.82
CA LEU A 515 -6.36 -30.77 0.17
C LEU A 515 -6.51 -31.37 1.57
N GLU A 516 -5.42 -31.32 2.34
CA GLU A 516 -5.47 -31.57 3.78
C GLU A 516 -5.65 -30.22 4.49
N ILE A 517 -6.87 -29.95 4.98
CA ILE A 517 -7.19 -28.77 5.77
C ILE A 517 -7.73 -29.23 7.13
N LYS A 518 -7.12 -28.76 8.22
CA LYS A 518 -7.50 -29.13 9.60
C LYS A 518 -7.70 -27.88 10.45
N ILE A 519 -8.53 -28.00 11.48
CA ILE A 519 -8.65 -27.03 12.57
C ILE A 519 -8.13 -27.73 13.83
N LEU A 520 -7.07 -27.22 14.44
CA LEU A 520 -6.45 -27.74 15.65
C LEU A 520 -6.27 -26.60 16.65
N ASN A 521 -6.32 -26.89 17.94
CA ASN A 521 -5.88 -25.92 18.95
C ASN A 521 -4.38 -25.62 18.76
N PRO A 522 -3.89 -24.42 19.17
CA PRO A 522 -2.54 -23.97 18.86
C PRO A 522 -1.42 -24.95 19.28
N ASP A 523 -1.58 -25.64 20.42
CA ASP A 523 -0.58 -26.59 20.91
C ASP A 523 -0.49 -27.86 20.06
N ASP A 524 -1.63 -28.45 19.66
CA ASP A 524 -1.59 -29.64 18.80
C ASP A 524 -1.24 -29.28 17.35
N ALA A 525 -1.61 -28.08 16.90
CA ALA A 525 -1.15 -27.53 15.64
C ALA A 525 0.39 -27.35 15.61
N MET A 526 0.97 -26.88 16.73
CA MET A 526 2.42 -26.79 16.91
C MET A 526 3.07 -28.17 16.85
N LYS A 527 2.59 -29.17 17.60
CA LYS A 527 3.12 -30.55 17.57
C LYS A 527 3.06 -31.15 16.17
N TYR A 528 1.91 -31.07 15.50
CA TYR A 528 1.73 -31.55 14.12
C TYR A 528 2.73 -30.89 13.16
N THR A 529 2.93 -29.57 13.30
CA THR A 529 3.88 -28.81 12.48
C THR A 529 5.31 -29.25 12.75
N ILE A 530 5.73 -29.35 14.01
CA ILE A 530 7.08 -29.79 14.40
C ILE A 530 7.39 -31.19 13.87
N GLU A 531 6.45 -32.13 14.03
CA GLU A 531 6.61 -33.52 13.56
C GLU A 531 6.89 -33.56 12.05
N ARG A 532 6.13 -32.80 11.26
CA ARG A 532 6.30 -32.68 9.81
C ARG A 532 7.60 -31.99 9.43
N THR A 533 7.88 -30.84 10.05
CA THR A 533 9.08 -30.06 9.79
C THR A 533 10.34 -30.89 10.03
N ARG A 534 10.39 -31.73 11.07
CA ARG A 534 11.51 -32.66 11.32
C ARG A 534 11.66 -33.75 10.25
N LYS A 535 10.57 -34.13 9.58
CA LYS A 535 10.57 -35.09 8.46
C LYS A 535 10.89 -34.42 7.11
N GLY A 536 11.27 -33.13 7.11
CA GLY A 536 11.51 -32.37 5.89
C GLY A 536 10.23 -31.99 5.13
N LEU A 537 9.07 -32.07 5.78
CA LEU A 537 7.77 -31.78 5.16
C LEU A 537 7.28 -30.38 5.54
N ASP A 538 6.69 -29.70 4.56
CA ASP A 538 6.17 -28.34 4.74
C ASP A 538 4.79 -28.33 5.39
N THR A 539 4.46 -27.24 6.09
CA THR A 539 3.13 -27.00 6.67
C THR A 539 2.73 -25.53 6.51
N ILE A 540 1.47 -25.26 6.16
CA ILE A 540 0.91 -23.90 6.19
C ILE A 540 0.20 -23.72 7.53
N SER A 541 0.69 -22.79 8.36
CA SER A 541 -0.04 -22.30 9.53
C SER A 541 -1.06 -21.25 9.08
N VAL A 542 -2.32 -21.41 9.47
CA VAL A 542 -3.41 -20.50 9.14
C VAL A 542 -3.92 -19.93 10.46
N THR A 543 -3.60 -18.66 10.74
CA THR A 543 -3.71 -18.13 12.11
C THR A 543 -4.35 -16.75 12.17
N GLY A 544 -4.82 -16.38 13.38
CA GLY A 544 -5.08 -15.00 13.74
C GLY A 544 -3.83 -14.10 13.67
N ASN A 545 -4.02 -12.82 13.92
CA ASN A 545 -3.07 -11.73 13.71
C ASN A 545 -1.84 -11.80 14.63
N VAL A 546 -2.03 -12.14 15.90
CA VAL A 546 -0.92 -12.27 16.86
C VAL A 546 -0.05 -13.48 16.52
N LEU A 547 -0.66 -14.66 16.33
CA LEU A 547 0.05 -15.87 15.93
C LEU A 547 0.73 -15.74 14.56
N ARG A 548 0.14 -14.99 13.62
CA ARG A 548 0.82 -14.64 12.36
C ARG A 548 2.17 -14.00 12.64
N ASP A 549 2.21 -13.04 13.55
CA ASP A 549 3.47 -12.37 13.88
C ASP A 549 4.44 -13.33 14.58
N TYR A 550 3.97 -14.07 15.59
CA TYR A 550 4.83 -14.94 16.38
C TYR A 550 5.45 -16.07 15.56
N LEU A 551 4.65 -16.72 14.70
CA LEU A 551 5.11 -17.85 13.88
C LEU A 551 5.98 -17.41 12.71
N THR A 552 5.76 -16.20 12.18
CA THR A 552 6.58 -15.65 11.08
C THR A 552 7.91 -15.06 11.54
N ASP A 553 8.13 -14.95 12.84
CA ASP A 553 9.48 -14.83 13.42
C ASP A 553 10.04 -16.18 13.86
N LEU A 554 9.25 -17.01 14.55
CA LEU A 554 9.70 -18.28 15.12
C LEU A 554 10.32 -19.22 14.09
N PHE A 555 9.54 -19.65 13.09
CA PHE A 555 10.04 -20.63 12.14
C PHE A 555 11.15 -20.06 11.25
N PRO A 556 11.05 -18.84 10.69
CA PRO A 556 12.12 -18.28 9.88
C PRO A 556 13.44 -18.06 10.62
N ILE A 557 13.42 -17.70 11.92
CA ILE A 557 14.65 -17.61 12.72
C ILE A 557 15.30 -18.99 12.88
N LEU A 558 14.50 -20.06 13.02
CA LEU A 558 15.01 -21.43 13.12
C LEU A 558 15.44 -22.01 11.76
N GLU A 559 14.74 -21.67 10.68
CA GLU A 559 14.99 -22.19 9.33
C GLU A 559 16.11 -21.46 8.59
N LEU A 560 16.14 -20.14 8.72
CA LEU A 560 16.97 -19.24 7.89
C LEU A 560 17.96 -18.44 8.74
N GLY A 561 17.87 -18.55 10.07
CA GLY A 561 18.66 -17.77 11.02
C GLY A 561 18.13 -16.35 11.24
N THR A 562 17.13 -15.93 10.47
CA THR A 562 16.54 -14.58 10.52
C THR A 562 15.19 -14.56 9.83
N SER A 563 14.25 -13.77 10.36
CA SER A 563 12.95 -13.51 9.74
C SER A 563 12.98 -12.43 8.65
N ALA A 564 14.10 -11.72 8.49
CA ALA A 564 14.23 -10.65 7.50
C ALA A 564 14.23 -11.14 6.04
N ARG A 565 14.36 -12.45 5.80
CA ARG A 565 14.47 -13.04 4.45
C ARG A 565 13.18 -13.70 3.96
N MET A 566 12.05 -13.27 4.49
CA MET A 566 10.72 -13.79 4.16
C MET A 566 10.03 -12.92 3.12
N LEU A 567 9.29 -13.56 2.21
CA LEU A 567 8.26 -12.88 1.43
C LEU A 567 7.12 -12.48 2.38
N SER A 568 6.64 -11.25 2.27
CA SER A 568 5.47 -10.75 2.98
C SER A 568 4.51 -10.16 1.96
N ILE A 569 3.59 -10.99 1.49
CA ILE A 569 2.64 -10.69 0.41
C ILE A 569 1.28 -10.40 1.07
N ILE A 570 0.65 -9.32 0.65
CA ILE A 570 -0.67 -8.91 1.12
C ILE A 570 -1.58 -8.81 -0.12
N PRO A 571 -2.31 -9.87 -0.45
CA PRO A 571 -3.41 -9.79 -1.41
C PRO A 571 -4.45 -8.82 -0.86
N LEU A 572 -4.62 -7.68 -1.51
CA LEU A 572 -5.57 -6.67 -1.06
C LEU A 572 -6.99 -7.17 -1.30
N LEU A 573 -7.90 -6.85 -0.38
CA LEU A 573 -9.29 -7.33 -0.40
C LEU A 573 -10.01 -7.02 -1.73
N LYS A 574 -9.67 -5.90 -2.36
CA LYS A 574 -10.25 -5.46 -3.64
C LYS A 574 -9.54 -6.03 -4.87
N GLY A 575 -8.54 -6.89 -4.68
CA GLY A 575 -7.88 -7.66 -5.73
C GLY A 575 -6.47 -7.18 -6.10
N GLY A 576 -6.02 -6.04 -5.58
CA GLY A 576 -4.64 -5.55 -5.73
C GLY A 576 -3.63 -6.38 -4.91
N GLY A 577 -2.36 -5.96 -4.92
CA GLY A 577 -1.28 -6.59 -4.17
C GLY A 577 -0.34 -5.57 -3.53
N LEU A 578 -0.03 -5.80 -2.26
CA LEU A 578 1.00 -5.09 -1.51
C LEU A 578 2.10 -6.10 -1.14
N PHE A 579 3.35 -5.76 -1.45
CA PHE A 579 4.51 -6.63 -1.26
C PHE A 579 5.49 -5.93 -0.32
N GLU A 580 5.51 -6.35 0.93
CA GLU A 580 6.43 -5.82 1.94
C GLU A 580 7.82 -6.45 1.76
N THR A 581 8.86 -5.62 1.72
CA THR A 581 10.24 -6.06 1.48
C THR A 581 10.92 -6.61 2.74
N GLY A 582 10.23 -6.65 3.86
CA GLY A 582 10.73 -7.24 5.11
C GLY A 582 9.85 -6.87 6.30
N ALA A 583 10.01 -7.60 7.40
CA ALA A 583 9.27 -7.38 8.65
C ALA A 583 9.98 -6.43 9.65
N GLY A 584 11.21 -6.01 9.35
CA GLY A 584 12.04 -5.17 10.23
C GLY A 584 11.78 -3.65 10.11
N GLY A 585 12.52 -2.86 10.91
CA GLY A 585 12.55 -1.40 10.83
C GLY A 585 13.53 -0.86 9.76
N SER A 586 13.72 0.46 9.73
CA SER A 586 14.53 1.17 8.71
C SER A 586 16.04 1.28 9.03
N ALA A 587 16.50 0.64 10.11
CA ALA A 587 17.90 0.41 10.48
C ALA A 587 18.79 1.70 10.61
N PRO A 588 18.55 2.56 11.61
CA PRO A 588 19.29 3.82 11.80
C PRO A 588 20.81 3.64 11.95
N LYS A 589 21.26 2.55 12.61
CA LYS A 589 22.69 2.22 12.78
C LYS A 589 23.42 1.91 11.47
N HIS A 590 22.70 1.62 10.39
CA HIS A 590 23.29 1.43 9.07
C HIS A 590 23.59 2.78 8.41
N VAL A 591 22.72 3.78 8.64
CA VAL A 591 22.93 5.16 8.23
C VAL A 591 24.15 5.75 8.94
N GLU A 592 24.26 5.56 10.25
CA GLU A 592 25.43 6.03 11.02
C GLU A 592 26.76 5.48 10.46
N GLN A 593 26.78 4.20 10.07
CA GLN A 593 27.96 3.60 9.45
C GLN A 593 28.24 4.19 8.06
N LEU A 594 27.21 4.38 7.23
CA LEU A 594 27.38 5.04 5.94
C LEU A 594 27.95 6.44 6.09
N LEU A 595 27.42 7.25 7.02
CA LEU A 595 27.88 8.62 7.23
C LEU A 595 29.32 8.66 7.76
N LYS A 596 29.71 7.71 8.61
CA LYS A 596 31.04 7.68 9.23
C LYS A 596 32.13 7.11 8.31
N GLU A 597 31.84 6.02 7.62
CA GLU A 597 32.84 5.24 6.88
C GLU A 597 32.37 4.80 5.49
N ASN A 598 31.31 5.41 4.97
CA ASN A 598 30.78 5.20 3.63
C ASN A 598 30.57 3.72 3.30
N HIS A 599 30.02 2.95 4.25
CA HIS A 599 29.69 1.54 4.08
C HIS A 599 28.24 1.29 4.51
N LEU A 600 27.40 0.80 3.58
CA LEU A 600 26.00 0.49 3.87
C LEU A 600 25.80 -1.03 3.98
N ARG A 601 25.69 -1.55 5.21
CA ARG A 601 25.44 -2.99 5.47
C ARG A 601 23.96 -3.42 5.38
N TRP A 602 23.11 -2.64 4.71
CA TRP A 602 21.70 -3.01 4.48
C TRP A 602 21.61 -4.15 3.47
N ASP A 603 20.89 -5.21 3.80
CA ASP A 603 20.66 -6.35 2.91
C ASP A 603 19.35 -6.16 2.13
N SER A 604 19.47 -5.95 0.83
CA SER A 604 18.33 -5.74 -0.06
C SER A 604 17.67 -7.02 -0.59
N LEU A 605 18.05 -8.19 -0.05
CA LEU A 605 17.44 -9.47 -0.42
C LEU A 605 15.91 -9.43 -0.34
N GLY A 606 15.34 -8.79 0.67
CA GLY A 606 13.90 -8.65 0.82
C GLY A 606 13.25 -7.79 -0.28
N GLU A 607 13.92 -6.73 -0.74
CA GLU A 607 13.47 -5.96 -1.92
C GLU A 607 13.48 -6.83 -3.19
N TYR A 608 14.51 -7.66 -3.38
CA TYR A 608 14.63 -8.53 -4.55
C TYR A 608 13.52 -9.58 -4.55
N CYS A 609 13.32 -10.22 -3.40
CA CYS A 609 12.29 -11.24 -3.21
C CYS A 609 10.88 -10.66 -3.41
N ALA A 610 10.57 -9.46 -2.92
CA ALA A 610 9.25 -8.85 -3.07
C ALA A 610 8.89 -8.49 -4.53
N LEU A 611 9.88 -8.21 -5.38
CA LEU A 611 9.66 -7.93 -6.80
C LEU A 611 9.19 -9.15 -7.59
N VAL A 612 9.60 -10.36 -7.20
CA VAL A 612 9.21 -11.60 -7.88
C VAL A 612 7.68 -11.77 -7.90
N PRO A 613 6.97 -11.86 -6.75
CA PRO A 613 5.52 -12.00 -6.74
C PRO A 613 4.80 -10.74 -7.26
N SER A 614 5.44 -9.56 -7.20
CA SER A 614 4.92 -8.36 -7.85
C SER A 614 4.88 -8.51 -9.37
N PHE A 615 5.92 -9.04 -10.01
CA PHE A 615 5.93 -9.35 -11.44
C PHE A 615 5.01 -10.52 -11.81
N GLU A 616 4.91 -11.53 -10.95
CA GLU A 616 3.95 -12.63 -11.12
C GLU A 616 2.52 -12.10 -11.15
N MET A 617 2.15 -11.22 -10.21
CA MET A 617 0.84 -10.58 -10.19
C MET A 617 0.57 -9.76 -11.47
N VAL A 618 1.56 -9.03 -11.98
CA VAL A 618 1.43 -8.32 -13.26
C VAL A 618 1.08 -9.32 -14.37
N TYR A 619 1.78 -10.46 -14.45
CA TYR A 619 1.47 -11.51 -15.42
C TYR A 619 0.08 -12.11 -15.18
N GLU A 620 -0.30 -12.42 -13.95
CA GLU A 620 -1.61 -13.01 -13.62
C GLU A 620 -2.76 -12.12 -14.11
N LYS A 621 -2.65 -10.81 -13.88
CA LYS A 621 -3.66 -9.80 -14.20
C LYS A 621 -3.69 -9.40 -15.67
N THR A 622 -2.53 -9.29 -16.31
CA THR A 622 -2.42 -8.70 -17.66
C THR A 622 -1.99 -9.68 -18.74
N LYS A 623 -1.59 -10.90 -18.37
CA LYS A 623 -0.95 -11.89 -19.25
C LYS A 623 0.29 -11.36 -19.96
N ASN A 624 1.00 -10.41 -19.34
CA ASN A 624 2.25 -9.88 -19.84
C ASN A 624 3.39 -10.90 -19.68
N GLU A 625 3.73 -11.62 -20.76
CA GLU A 625 4.81 -12.62 -20.77
C GLU A 625 6.18 -12.05 -20.37
N LYS A 626 6.46 -10.76 -20.67
CA LYS A 626 7.72 -10.12 -20.25
C LYS A 626 7.80 -10.00 -18.72
N ALA A 627 6.67 -9.77 -18.04
CA ALA A 627 6.62 -9.76 -16.57
C ALA A 627 6.93 -11.14 -15.98
N LYS A 628 6.37 -12.21 -16.56
CA LYS A 628 6.67 -13.59 -16.16
C LYS A 628 8.16 -13.92 -16.29
N ILE A 629 8.77 -13.56 -17.42
CA ILE A 629 10.21 -13.76 -17.65
C ILE A 629 11.04 -12.96 -16.63
N LEU A 630 10.66 -11.71 -16.34
CA LEU A 630 11.33 -10.91 -15.30
C LEU A 630 11.27 -11.58 -13.93
N ALA A 631 10.11 -12.12 -13.53
CA ALA A 631 9.94 -12.84 -12.27
C ALA A 631 10.85 -14.08 -12.18
N GLU A 632 10.76 -14.97 -13.17
CA GLU A 632 11.52 -16.23 -13.20
C GLU A 632 13.03 -16.00 -13.22
N THR A 633 13.50 -15.03 -14.01
CA THR A 633 14.93 -14.70 -14.12
C THR A 633 15.46 -13.96 -12.89
N LEU A 634 14.61 -13.18 -12.21
CA LEU A 634 14.98 -12.54 -10.94
C LEU A 634 15.12 -13.57 -9.82
N ASP A 635 14.22 -14.56 -9.72
CA ASP A 635 14.35 -15.64 -8.72
C ASP A 635 15.62 -16.48 -8.95
N GLN A 636 15.97 -16.77 -10.22
CA GLN A 636 17.26 -17.39 -10.56
C GLN A 636 18.46 -16.53 -10.13
N ALA A 637 18.39 -15.22 -10.34
CA ALA A 637 19.44 -14.29 -9.94
C ALA A 637 19.59 -14.21 -8.42
N ILE A 638 18.48 -14.26 -7.67
CA ILE A 638 18.47 -14.34 -6.20
C ILE A 638 19.14 -15.63 -5.72
N GLY A 639 18.82 -16.78 -6.34
CA GLY A 639 19.49 -18.04 -6.04
C GLY A 639 21.00 -17.95 -6.24
N LYS A 640 21.44 -17.45 -7.38
CA LYS A 640 22.87 -17.29 -7.69
C LYS A 640 23.57 -16.25 -6.80
N TYR A 641 22.88 -15.17 -6.43
CA TYR A 641 23.34 -14.16 -5.47
C TYR A 641 23.66 -14.79 -4.11
N LEU A 642 22.77 -15.66 -3.62
CA LEU A 642 22.97 -16.37 -2.36
C LEU A 642 24.10 -17.39 -2.48
N GLU A 643 24.10 -18.24 -3.52
CA GLU A 643 25.11 -19.29 -3.70
C GLU A 643 26.55 -18.76 -3.81
N ASN A 644 26.74 -17.53 -4.31
CA ASN A 644 28.04 -16.90 -4.44
C ASN A 644 28.39 -15.94 -3.30
N ASP A 645 27.62 -15.98 -2.19
CA ASP A 645 27.82 -15.18 -0.97
C ASP A 645 27.99 -13.68 -1.25
N LYS A 646 27.12 -13.12 -2.11
CA LYS A 646 27.19 -11.71 -2.53
C LYS A 646 26.44 -10.75 -1.62
N MET A 647 26.24 -11.15 -0.36
CA MET A 647 25.59 -10.36 0.67
C MET A 647 26.48 -9.21 1.16
N PRO A 648 25.90 -8.13 1.71
CA PRO A 648 26.69 -7.06 2.30
C PRO A 648 27.45 -7.60 3.51
N SER A 649 28.76 -7.35 3.55
CA SER A 649 29.54 -7.47 4.76
C SER A 649 29.12 -6.40 5.78
N ARG A 650 29.66 -6.51 7.00
CA ARG A 650 29.51 -5.53 8.07
C ARG A 650 30.68 -4.56 8.17
N LYS A 651 31.76 -4.76 7.40
CA LYS A 651 33.02 -4.02 7.52
C LYS A 651 33.29 -3.15 6.30
N ALA A 652 33.69 -1.90 6.53
CA ALA A 652 34.20 -1.04 5.48
C ALA A 652 35.44 -1.65 4.80
N GLY A 653 35.56 -1.44 3.49
CA GLY A 653 36.58 -2.07 2.63
C GLY A 653 36.16 -3.44 2.09
N GLU A 654 35.01 -3.97 2.48
CA GLU A 654 34.41 -5.19 1.94
C GLU A 654 33.13 -4.86 1.15
N LEU A 655 32.53 -5.87 0.52
CA LEU A 655 31.30 -5.71 -0.26
C LEU A 655 30.17 -5.14 0.62
N ASP A 656 29.48 -4.11 0.16
CA ASP A 656 28.34 -3.51 0.85
C ASP A 656 27.06 -3.58 -0.01
N ASN A 657 25.97 -2.94 0.42
CA ASN A 657 24.68 -2.94 -0.29
C ASN A 657 24.79 -2.58 -1.79
N ARG A 658 25.68 -1.65 -2.16
CA ARG A 658 25.87 -1.21 -3.55
C ARG A 658 26.51 -2.32 -4.37
N GLY A 659 27.50 -2.99 -3.79
CA GLY A 659 28.15 -4.17 -4.36
C GLY A 659 27.18 -5.34 -4.52
N SER A 660 26.36 -5.61 -3.50
CA SER A 660 25.29 -6.62 -3.57
C SER A 660 24.29 -6.32 -4.69
N SER A 661 23.88 -5.05 -4.84
CA SER A 661 22.97 -4.62 -5.92
C SER A 661 23.61 -4.80 -7.31
N PHE A 662 24.91 -4.54 -7.45
CA PHE A 662 25.65 -4.83 -8.68
C PHE A 662 25.66 -6.33 -9.01
N TYR A 663 25.94 -7.19 -8.02
CA TYR A 663 25.96 -8.64 -8.25
C TYR A 663 24.58 -9.19 -8.62
N LEU A 664 23.50 -8.72 -7.98
CA LEU A 664 22.15 -9.05 -8.44
C LEU A 664 21.94 -8.62 -9.89
N THR A 665 22.36 -7.40 -10.25
CA THR A 665 22.25 -6.88 -11.62
C THR A 665 22.98 -7.77 -12.63
N LEU A 666 24.20 -8.22 -12.29
CA LEU A 666 25.01 -9.11 -13.11
C LEU A 666 24.30 -10.46 -13.32
N TYR A 667 23.84 -11.10 -12.24
CA TYR A 667 23.18 -12.40 -12.32
C TYR A 667 21.80 -12.34 -12.97
N TRP A 668 21.08 -11.22 -12.83
CA TRP A 668 19.80 -11.04 -13.49
C TRP A 668 19.97 -10.81 -14.99
N ALA A 669 20.95 -10.01 -15.40
CA ALA A 669 21.30 -9.85 -16.80
C ALA A 669 21.77 -11.19 -17.42
N GLU A 670 22.51 -12.00 -16.66
CA GLU A 670 22.90 -13.35 -17.07
C GLU A 670 21.68 -14.24 -17.33
N ALA A 671 20.77 -14.38 -16.37
CA ALA A 671 19.57 -15.20 -16.51
C ALA A 671 18.68 -14.72 -17.67
N LEU A 672 18.52 -13.41 -17.84
CA LEU A 672 17.80 -12.80 -18.97
C LEU A 672 18.46 -13.05 -20.33
N SER A 673 19.80 -13.18 -20.36
CA SER A 673 20.55 -13.50 -21.58
C SER A 673 20.52 -14.99 -21.95
N GLN A 674 20.20 -15.86 -20.99
CA GLN A 674 20.21 -17.32 -21.17
C GLN A 674 18.81 -17.90 -21.43
N GLN A 675 17.73 -17.21 -21.02
CA GLN A 675 16.36 -17.65 -21.31
C GLN A 675 16.06 -17.70 -22.82
N ASN A 676 15.15 -18.59 -23.21
CA ASN A 676 14.74 -18.81 -24.62
C ASN A 676 13.26 -18.46 -24.89
N LYS A 677 12.59 -17.79 -23.96
CA LYS A 677 11.16 -17.43 -24.05
C LYS A 677 10.92 -16.13 -24.81
N ASN A 678 11.90 -15.21 -24.83
CA ASN A 678 11.81 -13.94 -25.56
C ASN A 678 13.16 -13.55 -26.15
N ALA A 679 13.27 -13.55 -27.49
CA ALA A 679 14.52 -13.28 -28.20
C ALA A 679 15.01 -11.83 -28.05
N GLU A 680 14.10 -10.86 -28.04
CA GLU A 680 14.41 -9.43 -27.86
C GLU A 680 15.10 -9.18 -26.50
N MET A 681 14.49 -9.68 -25.41
CA MET A 681 15.07 -9.60 -24.08
C MET A 681 16.40 -10.35 -24.00
N LYS A 682 16.49 -11.54 -24.62
CA LYS A 682 17.72 -12.33 -24.65
C LYS A 682 18.88 -11.55 -25.27
N GLU A 683 18.69 -11.00 -26.47
CA GLU A 683 19.75 -10.27 -27.17
C GLU A 683 20.13 -8.98 -26.44
N ARG A 684 19.13 -8.23 -25.96
CA ARG A 684 19.35 -7.01 -25.19
C ARG A 684 20.22 -7.27 -23.97
N PHE A 685 19.90 -8.30 -23.20
CA PHE A 685 20.62 -8.61 -21.96
C PHE A 685 21.92 -9.39 -22.17
N ALA A 686 22.11 -10.07 -23.31
CA ALA A 686 23.40 -10.72 -23.63
C ALA A 686 24.55 -9.71 -23.73
N LYS A 687 24.36 -8.59 -24.43
CA LYS A 687 25.37 -7.52 -24.55
C LYS A 687 25.65 -6.87 -23.20
N ILE A 688 24.60 -6.62 -22.42
CA ILE A 688 24.69 -6.04 -21.07
C ILE A 688 25.43 -6.97 -20.11
N TYR A 689 25.11 -8.26 -20.11
CA TYR A 689 25.78 -9.25 -19.27
C TYR A 689 27.28 -9.33 -19.59
N GLN A 690 27.65 -9.39 -20.87
CA GLN A 690 29.06 -9.41 -21.27
C GLN A 690 29.82 -8.18 -20.78
N GLU A 691 29.22 -6.98 -20.91
CA GLU A 691 29.86 -5.74 -20.47
C GLU A 691 29.94 -5.63 -18.94
N LEU A 692 28.89 -6.02 -18.21
CA LEU A 692 28.92 -6.09 -16.75
C LEU A 692 29.98 -7.07 -16.26
N LYS A 693 30.08 -8.25 -16.89
CA LYS A 693 31.05 -9.28 -16.54
C LYS A 693 32.48 -8.83 -16.83
N ALA A 694 32.72 -8.20 -17.98
CA ALA A 694 34.04 -7.69 -18.36
C ALA A 694 34.52 -6.55 -17.45
N ASN A 695 33.60 -5.78 -16.86
CA ASN A 695 33.92 -4.68 -15.95
C ASN A 695 33.71 -5.03 -14.46
N GLU A 696 33.55 -6.30 -14.11
CA GLU A 696 33.22 -6.73 -12.74
C GLU A 696 34.20 -6.16 -11.72
N ASN A 697 35.51 -6.40 -11.91
CA ASN A 697 36.53 -5.94 -10.97
C ASN A 697 36.57 -4.42 -10.87
N ASN A 698 36.55 -3.71 -12.01
CA ASN A 698 36.57 -2.24 -12.02
C ASN A 698 35.37 -1.64 -11.26
N ILE A 699 34.17 -2.22 -11.43
CA ILE A 699 32.97 -1.76 -10.74
C ILE A 699 33.09 -2.04 -9.24
N VAL A 700 33.52 -3.25 -8.85
CA VAL A 700 33.70 -3.59 -7.43
C VAL A 700 34.76 -2.68 -6.77
N ASP A 701 35.85 -2.38 -7.47
CA ASP A 701 36.89 -1.47 -7.00
C ASP A 701 36.38 -0.03 -6.85
N ASP A 702 35.61 0.48 -7.82
CA ASP A 702 34.94 1.78 -7.73
C ASP A 702 34.01 1.85 -6.50
N LEU A 703 33.28 0.77 -6.20
CA LEU A 703 32.33 0.70 -5.08
C LEU A 703 33.02 0.52 -3.72
N THR A 704 34.20 -0.08 -3.69
CA THR A 704 34.93 -0.39 -2.45
C THR A 704 35.93 0.72 -2.07
N SER A 705 36.56 1.36 -3.06
CA SER A 705 37.58 2.40 -2.84
C SER A 705 37.06 3.69 -2.20
N VAL A 706 35.75 3.94 -2.23
CA VAL A 706 35.11 5.08 -1.56
C VAL A 706 34.84 4.83 -0.07
N GLN A 707 34.96 3.58 0.39
CA GLN A 707 34.69 3.18 1.77
C GLN A 707 35.85 3.57 2.72
N GLY A 708 35.59 3.55 4.02
CA GLY A 708 36.54 3.93 5.07
C GLY A 708 36.67 5.44 5.28
N LYS A 709 35.84 6.25 4.60
CA LYS A 709 35.82 7.71 4.70
C LYS A 709 34.40 8.19 5.01
N PRO A 710 34.22 9.34 5.68
CA PRO A 710 32.90 9.90 5.89
C PRO A 710 32.18 10.22 4.57
N ALA A 711 30.86 10.07 4.56
CA ALA A 711 29.99 10.45 3.44
C ALA A 711 28.96 11.51 3.89
N ASP A 712 28.69 12.48 3.02
CA ASP A 712 27.68 13.50 3.26
C ASP A 712 26.51 13.30 2.29
N ILE A 713 25.32 13.04 2.85
CA ILE A 713 24.06 12.89 2.11
C ILE A 713 23.15 14.13 2.24
N GLY A 714 23.61 15.20 2.90
CA GLY A 714 22.90 16.48 2.99
C GLY A 714 21.66 16.52 3.88
N GLY A 715 21.50 15.58 4.81
CA GLY A 715 20.37 15.49 5.74
C GLY A 715 20.27 14.09 6.37
N TYR A 716 19.29 13.86 7.25
CA TYR A 716 18.99 12.53 7.80
C TYR A 716 17.56 12.11 7.45
N TYR A 717 16.57 12.89 7.87
CA TYR A 717 15.15 12.63 7.57
C TYR A 717 14.73 13.14 6.20
N LEU A 718 15.38 14.19 5.69
CA LEU A 718 15.19 14.70 4.33
C LEU A 718 16.57 14.86 3.66
N PRO A 719 17.25 13.76 3.31
CA PRO A 719 18.55 13.85 2.65
C PRO A 719 18.44 14.57 1.29
N ASP A 720 19.54 15.14 0.82
CA ASP A 720 19.62 15.73 -0.53
C ASP A 720 19.72 14.61 -1.57
N ASP A 721 18.80 14.62 -2.54
CA ASP A 721 18.70 13.55 -3.55
C ASP A 721 19.99 13.46 -4.38
N ASN A 722 20.61 14.58 -4.77
CA ASN A 722 21.82 14.56 -5.60
C ASN A 722 23.02 14.02 -4.82
N LYS A 723 23.26 14.50 -3.60
CA LYS A 723 24.33 13.99 -2.73
C LYS A 723 24.14 12.51 -2.42
N SER A 724 22.92 12.09 -2.12
CA SER A 724 22.60 10.68 -1.87
C SER A 724 22.86 9.82 -3.09
N GLU A 725 22.49 10.27 -4.30
CA GLU A 725 22.78 9.55 -5.54
C GLU A 725 24.29 9.43 -5.82
N GLU A 726 25.08 10.46 -5.52
CA GLU A 726 26.54 10.41 -5.66
C GLU A 726 27.16 9.39 -4.72
N VAL A 727 26.75 9.39 -3.44
CA VAL A 727 27.22 8.43 -2.42
C VAL A 727 26.78 7.00 -2.75
N MET A 728 25.53 6.82 -3.17
CA MET A 728 24.93 5.50 -3.39
C MET A 728 25.25 4.89 -4.75
N ARG A 729 25.73 5.69 -5.70
CA ARG A 729 26.19 5.22 -7.01
C ARG A 729 27.56 5.85 -7.30
N PRO A 730 28.66 5.42 -6.68
CA PRO A 730 29.96 6.05 -6.94
C PRO A 730 30.61 5.57 -8.25
N SER A 731 30.32 4.33 -8.70
CA SER A 731 30.89 3.79 -9.95
C SER A 731 30.31 4.45 -11.21
N LYS A 732 31.13 5.25 -11.89
CA LYS A 732 30.79 5.87 -13.18
C LYS A 732 30.59 4.81 -14.26
N THR A 733 31.41 3.75 -14.23
CA THR A 733 31.31 2.60 -15.14
C THR A 733 29.94 1.95 -15.01
N PHE A 734 29.52 1.64 -13.78
CA PHE A 734 28.23 1.02 -13.55
C PHE A 734 27.05 1.94 -13.95
N LYS A 735 27.11 3.24 -13.61
CA LYS A 735 26.10 4.22 -14.08
C LYS A 735 25.96 4.22 -15.60
N LYS A 736 27.08 4.24 -16.32
CA LYS A 736 27.10 4.25 -17.79
C LYS A 736 26.46 2.99 -18.36
N LEU A 737 26.74 1.82 -17.79
CA LEU A 737 26.13 0.56 -18.22
C LEU A 737 24.62 0.54 -17.95
N LEU A 738 24.15 1.02 -16.80
CA LEU A 738 22.72 1.13 -16.52
C LEU A 738 22.00 2.08 -17.50
N MET A 739 22.59 3.24 -17.82
CA MET A 739 22.05 4.12 -18.86
C MET A 739 22.03 3.44 -20.23
N LYS A 740 23.04 2.63 -20.55
CA LYS A 740 23.10 1.86 -21.79
C LYS A 740 22.01 0.79 -21.87
N ILE A 741 21.54 0.21 -20.76
CA ILE A 741 20.37 -0.68 -20.76
C ILE A 741 19.12 0.06 -21.28
N ILE A 742 18.97 1.33 -20.90
CA ILE A 742 17.87 2.20 -21.37
C ILE A 742 18.09 2.58 -22.84
N SER A 743 19.31 2.96 -23.22
CA SER A 743 19.64 3.34 -24.59
C SER A 743 19.61 2.16 -25.57
N LEU A 744 20.00 0.96 -25.18
CA LEU A 744 19.92 -0.24 -26.00
C LEU A 744 18.47 -0.62 -26.31
N PHE A 745 17.53 -0.34 -25.40
CA PHE A 745 16.11 -0.43 -25.74
C PHE A 745 15.71 0.60 -26.80
N LEU A 746 16.15 1.85 -26.68
CA LEU A 746 15.91 2.89 -27.70
C LEU A 746 16.57 2.53 -29.04
N ILE A 747 17.76 1.93 -29.02
CA ILE A 747 18.46 1.44 -30.21
C ILE A 747 17.78 0.19 -30.77
N PHE A 748 17.23 -0.71 -29.97
CA PHE A 748 16.47 -1.87 -30.45
C PHE A 748 15.15 -1.44 -31.09
N ILE A 749 14.51 -0.37 -30.58
CA ILE A 749 13.43 0.32 -31.28
C ILE A 749 13.92 0.85 -32.63
N LEU A 750 15.08 1.53 -32.67
CA LEU A 750 15.66 2.07 -33.90
C LEU A 750 16.13 1.00 -34.91
N ILE A 751 16.61 -0.16 -34.46
CA ILE A 751 17.08 -1.29 -35.29
C ILE A 751 15.91 -2.19 -35.72
N SER A 752 14.90 -2.42 -34.87
CA SER A 752 13.61 -3.01 -35.31
C SER A 752 12.89 -2.08 -36.29
N CYS A 753 13.18 -0.78 -36.25
CA CYS A 753 12.78 0.20 -37.26
C CYS A 753 13.73 0.28 -38.47
N SER A 754 14.81 -0.51 -38.54
CA SER A 754 15.75 -0.52 -39.68
C SER A 754 15.68 -1.78 -40.54
N THR A 755 14.78 -2.72 -40.23
CA THR A 755 14.33 -3.79 -41.17
C THR A 755 12.86 -3.65 -41.56
N ASN A 756 12.19 -2.59 -41.14
CA ASN A 756 10.95 -2.11 -41.73
C ASN A 756 11.17 -0.65 -42.12
N LYS A 757 10.92 -0.28 -43.37
CA LYS A 757 10.87 1.14 -43.78
C LYS A 757 10.09 1.92 -42.72
N THR A 758 10.75 2.87 -42.05
CA THR A 758 10.13 3.69 -41.01
C THR A 758 8.96 4.41 -41.67
N LYS A 759 7.75 4.06 -41.25
CA LYS A 759 6.55 4.69 -41.77
C LYS A 759 6.54 6.15 -41.31
N ASN A 760 6.19 7.08 -42.19
CA ASN A 760 5.98 8.48 -41.89
C ASN A 760 4.86 8.59 -40.85
N GLU A 761 5.17 9.06 -39.64
CA GLU A 761 4.20 9.11 -38.56
C GLU A 761 3.33 10.38 -38.61
N LEU A 762 2.02 10.22 -38.45
CA LEU A 762 1.06 11.33 -38.28
C LEU A 762 0.38 11.23 -36.91
N ILE A 763 0.49 12.27 -36.07
CA ILE A 763 -0.12 12.27 -34.73
C ILE A 763 -1.46 13.02 -34.73
N ILE A 764 -2.56 12.29 -34.54
CA ILE A 764 -3.93 12.83 -34.53
C ILE A 764 -4.50 12.81 -33.11
N PHE A 765 -4.89 13.96 -32.59
CA PHE A 765 -5.67 14.04 -31.36
C PHE A 765 -7.14 14.23 -31.75
N HIS A 766 -8.05 13.42 -31.22
CA HIS A 766 -9.47 13.61 -31.53
C HIS A 766 -10.41 13.29 -30.36
N ALA A 767 -11.60 13.88 -30.42
CA ALA A 767 -12.67 13.64 -29.46
C ALA A 767 -13.07 12.15 -29.38
N GLY A 768 -13.51 11.69 -28.22
CA GLY A 768 -13.98 10.32 -27.99
C GLY A 768 -15.03 9.84 -29.00
N SER A 769 -16.04 10.67 -29.29
CA SER A 769 -17.09 10.39 -30.29
C SER A 769 -16.59 10.22 -31.73
N LEU A 770 -15.36 10.64 -32.05
CA LEU A 770 -14.77 10.42 -33.37
C LEU A 770 -14.04 9.08 -33.49
N SER A 771 -13.91 8.29 -32.42
CA SER A 771 -13.05 7.10 -32.40
C SER A 771 -13.36 6.07 -33.47
N VAL A 772 -14.64 5.68 -33.62
CA VAL A 772 -15.06 4.71 -34.64
C VAL A 772 -14.91 5.27 -36.07
N PRO A 773 -15.45 6.46 -36.41
CA PRO A 773 -15.31 7.00 -37.75
C PRO A 773 -13.85 7.29 -38.12
N PHE A 774 -13.05 7.86 -37.23
CA PHE A 774 -11.64 8.14 -37.51
C PHE A 774 -10.84 6.86 -37.65
N GLN A 775 -11.12 5.80 -36.88
CA GLN A 775 -10.42 4.53 -37.10
C GLN A 775 -10.65 4.01 -38.52
N LYS A 776 -11.90 4.04 -39.01
CA LYS A 776 -12.21 3.59 -40.38
C LYS A 776 -11.57 4.48 -41.45
N VAL A 777 -11.54 5.80 -41.23
CA VAL A 777 -10.84 6.72 -42.15
C VAL A 777 -9.34 6.45 -42.14
N ILE A 778 -8.75 6.22 -40.97
CA ILE A 778 -7.33 5.87 -40.81
C ILE A 778 -7.02 4.56 -41.54
N ASP A 779 -7.84 3.53 -41.36
CA ASP A 779 -7.64 2.22 -42.00
C ASP A 779 -7.63 2.35 -43.54
N GLU A 780 -8.55 3.11 -44.13
CA GLU A 780 -8.57 3.34 -45.58
C GLU A 780 -7.45 4.27 -46.06
N PHE A 781 -7.08 5.26 -45.24
CA PHE A 781 -5.97 6.15 -45.56
C PHE A 781 -4.62 5.41 -45.56
N GLU A 782 -4.37 4.54 -44.58
CA GLU A 782 -3.14 3.74 -44.49
C GLU A 782 -3.08 2.68 -45.59
N LYS A 783 -4.22 2.18 -46.10
CA LYS A 783 -4.25 1.33 -47.30
C LYS A 783 -3.76 2.07 -48.55
N GLU A 784 -4.17 3.33 -48.74
CA GLU A 784 -3.70 4.17 -49.85
C GLU A 784 -2.28 4.74 -49.62
N ASN A 785 -1.79 4.69 -48.37
CA ASN A 785 -0.52 5.27 -47.95
C ASN A 785 0.23 4.28 -47.03
N PRO A 786 0.72 3.14 -47.57
CA PRO A 786 1.29 2.06 -46.76
C PRO A 786 2.59 2.45 -46.05
N ASP A 787 3.21 3.55 -46.48
CA ASP A 787 4.38 4.18 -45.87
C ASP A 787 4.02 5.14 -44.73
N VAL A 788 2.75 5.27 -44.34
CA VAL A 788 2.28 6.15 -43.26
C VAL A 788 1.80 5.31 -42.08
N GLU A 789 2.09 5.77 -40.86
CA GLU A 789 1.54 5.24 -39.61
C GLU A 789 0.84 6.35 -38.85
N ILE A 790 -0.43 6.16 -38.50
CA ILE A 790 -1.21 7.14 -37.76
C ILE A 790 -1.24 6.79 -36.28
N LYS A 791 -0.66 7.66 -35.45
CA LYS A 791 -0.76 7.59 -33.99
C LYS A 791 -1.91 8.46 -33.52
N LYS A 792 -2.80 7.89 -32.71
CA LYS A 792 -3.98 8.59 -32.20
C LYS A 792 -3.94 8.79 -30.69
N GLU A 793 -4.37 9.95 -30.23
CA GLU A 793 -4.65 10.21 -28.81
C GLU A 793 -6.14 10.57 -28.65
N ILE A 794 -6.84 9.74 -27.87
CA ILE A 794 -8.29 9.80 -27.70
C ILE A 794 -8.58 10.30 -26.29
N ALA A 795 -9.27 11.44 -26.18
CA ALA A 795 -9.74 11.98 -24.91
C ALA A 795 -10.93 12.93 -25.13
N GLY A 796 -11.44 13.55 -24.07
CA GLY A 796 -12.39 14.64 -24.21
C GLY A 796 -11.75 15.83 -24.93
N SER A 797 -12.53 16.60 -25.71
CA SER A 797 -11.95 17.65 -26.56
C SER A 797 -11.16 18.71 -25.77
N ILE A 798 -11.62 19.08 -24.57
CA ILE A 798 -10.91 20.05 -23.72
C ILE A 798 -9.58 19.45 -23.24
N GLU A 799 -9.58 18.17 -22.86
CA GLU A 799 -8.38 17.45 -22.45
C GLU A 799 -7.35 17.36 -23.60
N CYS A 800 -7.77 16.99 -24.81
CA CYS A 800 -6.92 17.00 -26.01
C CYS A 800 -6.32 18.38 -26.27
N ALA A 801 -7.13 19.44 -26.20
CA ALA A 801 -6.65 20.81 -26.35
C ALA A 801 -5.61 21.17 -25.28
N ARG A 802 -5.86 20.83 -24.00
CA ARG A 802 -4.90 21.06 -22.90
C ARG A 802 -3.59 20.30 -23.08
N LYS A 803 -3.63 19.09 -23.63
CA LYS A 803 -2.41 18.34 -23.95
C LYS A 803 -1.53 19.09 -24.95
N ILE A 804 -2.15 19.76 -25.93
CA ILE A 804 -1.44 20.61 -26.90
C ILE A 804 -0.96 21.90 -26.23
N THR A 805 -1.81 22.60 -25.49
CA THR A 805 -1.53 23.97 -25.01
C THR A 805 -0.72 24.02 -23.72
N GLU A 806 -1.01 23.13 -22.77
CA GLU A 806 -0.44 23.12 -21.41
C GLU A 806 0.69 22.09 -21.28
N LEU A 807 0.46 20.85 -21.72
CA LEU A 807 1.46 19.78 -21.65
C LEU A 807 2.45 19.81 -22.81
N LYS A 808 2.20 20.66 -23.82
CA LYS A 808 3.04 20.82 -25.01
C LYS A 808 3.32 19.50 -25.73
N LYS A 809 2.36 18.57 -25.73
CA LYS A 809 2.46 17.33 -26.49
C LYS A 809 2.49 17.62 -27.99
N ASP A 810 3.28 16.85 -28.73
CA ASP A 810 3.31 16.91 -30.19
C ASP A 810 1.96 16.42 -30.76
N CYS A 811 1.40 17.21 -31.68
CA CYS A 811 0.13 16.92 -32.35
C CYS A 811 0.20 17.53 -33.75
N ASP A 812 -0.13 16.73 -34.77
CA ASP A 812 -0.15 17.16 -36.17
C ASP A 812 -1.54 17.54 -36.66
N LEU A 813 -2.58 16.90 -36.12
CA LEU A 813 -3.98 17.19 -36.43
C LEU A 813 -4.81 17.08 -35.14
N PHE A 814 -5.62 18.10 -34.86
CA PHE A 814 -6.59 18.06 -33.76
C PHE A 814 -8.02 18.13 -34.31
N ALA A 815 -8.89 17.19 -33.91
CA ALA A 815 -10.31 17.17 -34.26
C ALA A 815 -11.19 17.18 -32.99
N SER A 816 -12.03 18.19 -32.86
CA SER A 816 -12.89 18.41 -31.69
C SER A 816 -14.36 18.13 -31.99
N SER A 817 -15.10 17.71 -30.96
CA SER A 817 -16.57 17.63 -30.94
C SER A 817 -17.26 18.98 -30.73
N ASP A 818 -16.52 20.06 -30.47
CA ASP A 818 -17.04 21.42 -30.40
C ASP A 818 -16.03 22.43 -30.93
N PHE A 819 -16.40 23.14 -32.00
CA PHE A 819 -15.56 24.15 -32.63
C PHE A 819 -15.08 25.26 -31.69
N LEU A 820 -15.84 25.60 -30.65
CA LEU A 820 -15.44 26.60 -29.67
C LEU A 820 -14.22 26.18 -28.85
N VAL A 821 -13.89 24.88 -28.80
CA VAL A 821 -12.67 24.40 -28.13
C VAL A 821 -11.43 24.88 -28.89
N ILE A 822 -11.43 24.76 -30.22
CA ILE A 822 -10.34 25.23 -31.06
C ILE A 822 -10.25 26.75 -31.01
N ASP A 823 -11.38 27.44 -31.16
CA ASP A 823 -11.43 28.91 -31.15
C ASP A 823 -10.94 29.51 -29.82
N ASN A 824 -11.31 28.91 -28.68
CA ASN A 824 -11.02 29.50 -27.36
C ASN A 824 -9.71 29.02 -26.71
N LEU A 825 -9.19 27.85 -27.10
CA LEU A 825 -8.01 27.24 -26.49
C LEU A 825 -6.80 27.23 -27.41
N LEU A 826 -6.98 27.06 -28.72
CA LEU A 826 -5.86 26.97 -29.66
C LEU A 826 -5.65 28.28 -30.43
N ILE A 827 -6.69 28.94 -30.91
CA ILE A 827 -6.54 30.19 -31.69
C ILE A 827 -6.31 31.39 -30.76
N PRO A 828 -5.41 32.34 -31.09
CA PRO A 828 -4.48 32.33 -32.23
C PRO A 828 -3.10 31.73 -31.89
N THR A 829 -2.88 31.33 -30.64
CA THR A 829 -1.53 31.02 -30.13
C THR A 829 -0.95 29.71 -30.66
N TYR A 830 -1.78 28.69 -30.84
CA TYR A 830 -1.40 27.32 -31.18
C TYR A 830 -1.97 26.85 -32.52
N ALA A 831 -2.95 27.55 -33.10
CA ALA A 831 -3.51 27.29 -34.43
C ALA A 831 -3.94 28.62 -35.10
N ASP A 832 -4.05 28.63 -36.44
CA ASP A 832 -4.43 29.83 -37.22
C ASP A 832 -5.87 29.78 -37.75
N TRP A 833 -6.44 28.58 -37.87
CA TRP A 833 -7.73 28.36 -38.53
C TRP A 833 -8.51 27.22 -37.87
N ASN A 834 -9.82 27.22 -38.06
CA ASN A 834 -10.72 26.18 -37.58
C ASN A 834 -11.67 25.78 -38.71
N LEU A 835 -11.74 24.49 -39.04
CA LEU A 835 -12.57 23.98 -40.13
C LEU A 835 -13.68 23.08 -39.58
N LYS A 836 -14.91 23.58 -39.62
CA LYS A 836 -16.12 22.85 -39.21
C LYS A 836 -16.49 21.87 -40.33
N PHE A 837 -16.72 20.59 -40.02
CA PHE A 837 -16.96 19.58 -41.07
C PHE A 837 -18.13 18.61 -40.82
N ALA A 838 -18.59 18.43 -39.58
CA ALA A 838 -19.70 17.54 -39.26
C ALA A 838 -20.55 18.02 -38.08
N SER A 839 -21.81 17.61 -38.04
CA SER A 839 -22.78 17.93 -36.99
C SER A 839 -23.31 16.65 -36.34
N ASN A 840 -23.87 16.80 -35.15
CA ASN A 840 -24.43 15.70 -34.36
C ASN A 840 -25.51 16.23 -33.42
N GLU A 841 -26.16 15.36 -32.67
CA GLU A 841 -27.19 15.71 -31.70
C GLU A 841 -27.08 14.85 -30.43
N LEU A 842 -27.54 15.36 -29.29
CA LEU A 842 -27.62 14.56 -28.07
C LEU A 842 -28.85 13.66 -28.08
N VAL A 843 -28.64 12.44 -27.62
CA VAL A 843 -29.69 11.45 -27.36
C VAL A 843 -29.52 10.86 -25.97
N LEU A 844 -30.58 10.29 -25.44
CA LEU A 844 -30.51 9.45 -24.24
C LEU A 844 -30.49 7.99 -24.68
N ALA A 845 -29.36 7.34 -24.48
CA ALA A 845 -29.11 5.95 -24.88
C ALA A 845 -29.27 4.98 -23.70
N PHE A 846 -29.69 3.77 -24.02
CA PHE A 846 -29.99 2.68 -23.09
C PHE A 846 -29.94 1.32 -23.79
N ASN A 847 -30.12 0.24 -23.03
CA ASN A 847 -30.21 -1.12 -23.56
C ASN A 847 -31.45 -1.86 -23.04
N ASP A 848 -31.65 -3.10 -23.48
CA ASP A 848 -32.81 -3.93 -23.11
C ASP A 848 -32.88 -4.27 -21.61
N LYS A 849 -31.76 -4.12 -20.90
CA LYS A 849 -31.64 -4.42 -19.47
C LYS A 849 -31.86 -3.19 -18.60
N SER A 850 -31.94 -2.00 -19.18
CA SER A 850 -32.14 -0.74 -18.48
C SER A 850 -33.50 -0.69 -17.78
N PHE A 851 -33.51 -0.23 -16.53
CA PHE A 851 -34.74 -0.11 -15.75
C PHE A 851 -35.72 0.87 -16.40
N LEU A 852 -36.99 0.48 -16.58
CA LEU A 852 -38.06 1.26 -17.24
C LEU A 852 -37.85 1.53 -18.74
N ASN A 853 -37.06 0.71 -19.45
CA ASN A 853 -36.79 0.90 -20.88
C ASN A 853 -38.03 0.85 -21.79
N ASN A 854 -39.10 0.16 -21.38
CA ASN A 854 -40.36 0.10 -22.15
C ASN A 854 -41.29 1.29 -21.89
N GLU A 855 -41.03 2.08 -20.84
CA GLU A 855 -41.86 3.22 -20.44
C GLU A 855 -41.29 4.55 -20.91
N ILE A 856 -39.98 4.62 -21.15
CA ILE A 856 -39.28 5.85 -21.52
C ILE A 856 -39.57 6.28 -22.95
N ASN A 857 -39.84 7.57 -23.14
CA ASN A 857 -40.05 8.21 -24.43
C ASN A 857 -39.63 9.69 -24.40
N SER A 858 -39.72 10.36 -25.55
CA SER A 858 -39.28 11.76 -25.73
C SER A 858 -40.04 12.78 -24.88
N SER A 859 -41.20 12.42 -24.31
CA SER A 859 -42.02 13.32 -23.48
C SER A 859 -41.84 13.13 -21.97
N ASN A 860 -41.37 11.96 -21.52
CA ASN A 860 -41.29 11.60 -20.09
C ASN A 860 -39.88 11.26 -19.59
N TRP A 861 -38.85 11.26 -20.46
CA TRP A 861 -37.51 10.81 -20.14
C TRP A 861 -36.92 11.42 -18.86
N TYR A 862 -37.13 12.72 -18.62
CA TYR A 862 -36.62 13.40 -17.44
C TYR A 862 -37.29 12.92 -16.16
N LYS A 863 -38.55 12.49 -16.22
CA LYS A 863 -39.26 11.87 -15.09
C LYS A 863 -38.71 10.48 -14.80
N ILE A 864 -38.42 9.70 -15.85
CA ILE A 864 -37.76 8.39 -15.72
C ILE A 864 -36.37 8.56 -15.09
N LEU A 865 -35.56 9.49 -15.59
CA LEU A 865 -34.25 9.78 -15.02
C LEU A 865 -34.31 10.28 -13.57
N LEU A 866 -35.44 10.81 -13.09
CA LEU A 866 -35.62 11.22 -11.70
C LEU A 866 -36.17 10.10 -10.79
N ASN A 867 -36.61 8.97 -11.33
CA ASN A 867 -37.08 7.82 -10.54
C ASN A 867 -35.96 7.30 -9.64
N LYS A 868 -36.19 7.13 -8.33
CA LYS A 868 -35.15 6.74 -7.35
C LYS A 868 -34.34 5.48 -7.70
N ASN A 869 -34.91 4.55 -8.46
CA ASN A 869 -34.27 3.30 -8.84
C ASN A 869 -33.48 3.37 -10.15
N VAL A 870 -33.68 4.43 -10.94
CA VAL A 870 -32.94 4.65 -12.20
C VAL A 870 -31.59 5.27 -11.91
N LYS A 871 -30.53 4.63 -12.39
CA LYS A 871 -29.17 5.20 -12.42
C LYS A 871 -28.88 5.67 -13.84
N TYR A 872 -28.26 6.82 -13.99
CA TYR A 872 -27.78 7.27 -15.30
C TYR A 872 -26.41 7.91 -15.17
N GLY A 873 -25.71 8.07 -16.29
CA GLY A 873 -24.36 8.63 -16.34
C GLY A 873 -24.17 9.70 -17.41
N ARG A 874 -23.18 10.58 -17.22
CA ARG A 874 -22.81 11.66 -18.16
C ARG A 874 -21.31 11.90 -18.21
N ALA A 875 -20.84 12.58 -19.25
CA ALA A 875 -19.45 13.02 -19.33
C ALA A 875 -19.16 14.23 -18.41
N ASP A 876 -17.91 14.41 -18.03
CA ASP A 876 -17.42 15.52 -17.20
C ASP A 876 -17.41 16.84 -17.99
N GLU A 877 -18.07 17.87 -17.45
CA GLU A 877 -18.23 19.19 -18.08
C GLU A 877 -16.93 20.01 -18.19
N ASN A 878 -15.87 19.60 -17.49
CA ASN A 878 -14.56 20.26 -17.49
C ASN A 878 -13.54 19.58 -18.40
N LEU A 879 -13.86 18.38 -18.91
CA LEU A 879 -12.97 17.56 -19.74
C LEU A 879 -13.53 17.33 -21.16
N ASP A 880 -14.85 17.22 -21.30
CA ASP A 880 -15.47 16.88 -22.59
C ASP A 880 -16.70 17.74 -22.93
N PRO A 881 -16.86 18.15 -24.22
CA PRO A 881 -18.05 18.84 -24.70
C PRO A 881 -19.37 18.16 -24.42
N CYS A 882 -19.47 16.83 -24.55
CA CYS A 882 -20.71 16.11 -24.25
C CYS A 882 -21.15 16.36 -22.79
N GLY A 883 -20.19 16.56 -21.88
CA GLY A 883 -20.47 16.85 -20.47
C GLY A 883 -21.17 18.19 -20.27
N TYR A 884 -20.59 19.30 -20.73
CA TYR A 884 -21.25 20.61 -20.58
C TYR A 884 -22.48 20.73 -21.49
N ARG A 885 -22.52 20.03 -22.63
CA ARG A 885 -23.70 19.96 -23.50
C ARG A 885 -24.86 19.21 -22.84
N THR A 886 -24.58 18.19 -22.03
CA THR A 886 -25.59 17.52 -21.20
C THR A 886 -26.20 18.49 -20.19
N ILE A 887 -25.37 19.33 -19.55
CA ILE A 887 -25.86 20.38 -18.64
C ILE A 887 -26.72 21.41 -19.39
N MET A 888 -26.30 21.82 -20.59
CA MET A 888 -27.10 22.71 -21.45
C MET A 888 -28.43 22.07 -21.83
N MET A 889 -28.44 20.80 -22.21
CA MET A 889 -29.64 20.03 -22.52
C MET A 889 -30.61 20.02 -21.34
N PHE A 890 -30.12 19.83 -20.11
CA PHE A 890 -30.96 19.90 -18.91
C PHE A 890 -31.55 21.28 -18.68
N LYS A 891 -30.76 22.35 -18.83
CA LYS A 891 -31.25 23.74 -18.72
C LYS A 891 -32.26 24.11 -19.82
N LEU A 892 -32.04 23.66 -21.05
CA LEU A 892 -32.97 23.85 -22.16
C LEU A 892 -34.26 23.06 -21.94
N SER A 893 -34.16 21.88 -21.32
CA SER A 893 -35.33 21.06 -20.95
C SER A 893 -36.19 21.75 -19.91
N GLU A 894 -35.58 22.41 -18.92
CA GLU A 894 -36.31 23.25 -17.94
C GLU A 894 -37.13 24.36 -18.63
N ILE A 895 -36.54 25.05 -19.62
CA ILE A 895 -37.23 26.08 -20.42
C ILE A 895 -38.33 25.45 -21.28
N PHE A 896 -38.01 24.36 -21.98
CA PHE A 896 -38.90 23.72 -22.95
C PHE A 896 -40.14 23.10 -22.30
N TYR A 897 -39.95 22.34 -21.21
CA TYR A 897 -41.05 21.69 -20.49
C TYR A 897 -41.72 22.62 -19.45
N LYS A 898 -41.18 23.82 -19.22
CA LYS A 898 -41.63 24.77 -18.18
C LYS A 898 -41.62 24.16 -16.77
N GLU A 899 -40.64 23.29 -16.51
CA GLU A 899 -40.48 22.54 -15.26
C GLU A 899 -39.39 23.19 -14.40
N LYS A 900 -39.79 24.01 -13.42
CA LYS A 900 -38.86 24.79 -12.59
C LYS A 900 -37.90 23.87 -11.83
N TYR A 901 -36.62 24.24 -11.84
CA TYR A 901 -35.51 23.50 -11.20
C TYR A 901 -35.24 22.11 -11.78
N LEU A 902 -35.77 21.77 -12.95
CA LEU A 902 -35.55 20.46 -13.56
C LEU A 902 -34.05 20.18 -13.76
N ALA A 903 -33.29 21.17 -14.21
CA ALA A 903 -31.86 20.98 -14.42
C ALA A 903 -31.11 20.63 -13.13
N ASN A 904 -31.42 21.34 -12.03
CA ASN A 904 -30.80 21.09 -10.73
C ASN A 904 -31.16 19.70 -10.20
N LYS A 905 -32.44 19.30 -10.30
CA LYS A 905 -32.89 17.96 -9.85
C LYS A 905 -32.16 16.84 -10.59
N LEU A 906 -31.99 16.98 -11.91
CA LEU A 906 -31.26 16.00 -12.70
C LEU A 906 -29.79 15.95 -12.27
N LEU A 907 -29.11 17.10 -12.19
CA LEU A 907 -27.70 17.18 -11.81
C LEU A 907 -27.44 16.66 -10.39
N ASP A 908 -28.30 16.99 -9.43
CA ASP A 908 -28.14 16.57 -8.03
C ASP A 908 -28.22 15.05 -7.87
N LYS A 909 -29.04 14.39 -8.70
CA LYS A 909 -29.16 12.94 -8.70
C LYS A 909 -27.95 12.25 -9.37
N ASN A 910 -27.22 12.94 -10.24
CA ASN A 910 -26.15 12.37 -11.06
C ASN A 910 -24.76 12.89 -10.64
N LYS A 911 -24.37 12.64 -9.39
CA LYS A 911 -23.04 12.99 -8.87
C LYS A 911 -22.03 11.82 -8.93
N GLU A 912 -22.51 10.59 -8.85
CA GLU A 912 -21.66 9.39 -8.72
C GLU A 912 -21.20 8.83 -10.08
N ASN A 913 -21.97 9.05 -11.15
CA ASN A 913 -21.76 8.43 -12.46
C ASN A 913 -21.31 9.45 -13.52
N VAL A 914 -20.24 10.19 -13.20
CA VAL A 914 -19.56 11.10 -14.14
C VAL A 914 -18.28 10.43 -14.63
N ARG A 915 -18.01 10.49 -15.94
CA ARG A 915 -16.78 9.92 -16.55
C ARG A 915 -16.06 10.96 -17.42
N PRO A 916 -14.74 10.82 -17.67
CA PRO A 916 -13.98 11.82 -18.41
C PRO A 916 -14.53 12.12 -19.82
N LYS A 917 -15.06 11.12 -20.52
CA LYS A 917 -15.69 11.24 -21.85
C LYS A 917 -16.91 10.34 -21.96
N GLU A 918 -17.80 10.67 -22.88
CA GLU A 918 -19.11 10.05 -23.08
C GLU A 918 -19.01 8.56 -23.46
N VAL A 919 -17.97 8.17 -24.21
CA VAL A 919 -17.76 6.77 -24.62
C VAL A 919 -17.34 5.86 -23.46
N ASP A 920 -16.82 6.41 -22.35
CA ASP A 920 -16.45 5.60 -21.17
C ASP A 920 -17.68 5.12 -20.39
N LEU A 921 -18.86 5.69 -20.67
CA LEU A 921 -20.13 5.32 -20.04
C LEU A 921 -20.74 4.06 -20.66
N LEU A 922 -20.30 3.67 -21.86
CA LEU A 922 -20.82 2.50 -22.57
C LEU A 922 -20.59 1.21 -21.77
N ALA A 923 -19.40 1.05 -21.18
CA ALA A 923 -19.08 -0.12 -20.36
C ALA A 923 -19.96 -0.21 -19.09
N LEU A 924 -20.31 0.93 -18.47
CA LEU A 924 -21.19 0.97 -17.31
C LEU A 924 -22.63 0.59 -17.69
N LEU A 925 -23.07 1.03 -18.88
CA LEU A 925 -24.38 0.68 -19.43
C LEU A 925 -24.46 -0.83 -19.72
N ASP A 926 -23.40 -1.40 -20.30
CA ASP A 926 -23.31 -2.84 -20.59
C ASP A 926 -23.24 -3.71 -19.32
N ALA A 927 -22.49 -3.24 -18.32
CA ALA A 927 -22.36 -3.88 -17.00
C ALA A 927 -23.59 -3.70 -16.11
N LYS A 928 -24.60 -2.92 -16.54
CA LYS A 928 -25.80 -2.58 -15.78
C LYS A 928 -25.50 -1.81 -14.47
N GLU A 929 -24.40 -1.07 -14.45
CA GLU A 929 -24.09 -0.13 -13.37
C GLU A 929 -24.90 1.17 -13.51
N ILE A 930 -25.25 1.52 -14.75
CA ILE A 930 -26.21 2.58 -15.09
C ILE A 930 -27.27 2.04 -16.05
N ASP A 931 -28.46 2.62 -16.00
CA ASP A 931 -29.57 2.31 -16.90
C ASP A 931 -29.57 3.20 -18.15
N TYR A 932 -29.17 4.46 -18.03
CA TYR A 932 -29.20 5.42 -19.13
C TYR A 932 -27.92 6.25 -19.22
N THR A 933 -27.60 6.74 -20.42
CA THR A 933 -26.52 7.71 -20.60
C THR A 933 -26.84 8.74 -21.67
N ILE A 934 -26.38 9.97 -21.49
CA ILE A 934 -26.50 11.04 -22.48
C ILE A 934 -25.23 11.01 -23.34
N ILE A 935 -25.41 10.70 -24.63
CA ILE A 935 -24.32 10.59 -25.61
C ILE A 935 -24.75 11.21 -26.94
N TYR A 936 -23.81 11.36 -27.86
CA TYR A 936 -24.14 11.77 -29.23
C TYR A 936 -24.84 10.65 -30.00
N ARG A 937 -25.81 11.00 -30.84
CA ARG A 937 -26.58 10.04 -31.65
C ARG A 937 -25.69 9.13 -32.48
N SER A 938 -24.69 9.69 -33.14
CA SER A 938 -23.79 8.89 -33.98
C SER A 938 -23.12 7.75 -33.18
N VAL A 939 -22.77 8.00 -31.92
CA VAL A 939 -22.16 7.01 -31.03
C VAL A 939 -23.18 5.94 -30.64
N ALA A 940 -24.41 6.34 -30.29
CA ALA A 940 -25.49 5.39 -30.01
C ALA A 940 -25.74 4.44 -31.19
N GLU A 941 -25.79 4.98 -32.42
CA GLU A 941 -26.00 4.20 -33.64
C GLU A 941 -24.79 3.31 -33.99
N GLN A 942 -23.56 3.81 -33.82
CA GLN A 942 -22.32 3.02 -34.00
C GLN A 942 -22.26 1.80 -33.07
N HIS A 943 -22.75 1.95 -31.84
CA HIS A 943 -22.76 0.89 -30.81
C HIS A 943 -24.08 0.11 -30.76
N LYS A 944 -25.01 0.34 -31.69
CA LYS A 944 -26.32 -0.34 -31.78
C LYS A 944 -27.14 -0.25 -30.49
N LEU A 945 -27.03 0.86 -29.77
CA LEU A 945 -27.81 1.11 -28.55
C LEU A 945 -29.24 1.51 -28.91
N LYS A 946 -30.18 1.21 -28.02
CA LYS A 946 -31.49 1.86 -28.06
C LYS A 946 -31.32 3.31 -27.60
N PHE A 947 -32.03 4.23 -28.21
CA PHE A 947 -32.00 5.63 -27.78
C PHE A 947 -33.33 6.31 -28.06
N ILE A 948 -33.61 7.37 -27.30
CA ILE A 948 -34.69 8.31 -27.59
C ILE A 948 -34.10 9.57 -28.24
N THR A 949 -34.76 10.02 -29.30
CA THR A 949 -34.50 11.35 -29.87
C THR A 949 -35.19 12.40 -29.02
N LEU A 950 -34.50 13.52 -28.84
CA LEU A 950 -34.99 14.67 -28.08
C LEU A 950 -35.40 15.80 -29.05
N PRO A 951 -36.38 16.65 -28.70
CA PRO A 951 -36.74 17.80 -29.53
C PRO A 951 -35.54 18.66 -29.93
N ASP A 952 -35.57 19.23 -31.14
CA ASP A 952 -34.52 20.11 -31.66
C ASP A 952 -34.19 21.26 -30.71
N SER A 953 -35.18 21.78 -29.98
CA SER A 953 -34.99 22.84 -28.99
C SER A 953 -34.10 22.46 -27.81
N ILE A 954 -33.88 21.16 -27.54
CA ILE A 954 -33.09 20.70 -26.39
C ILE A 954 -31.88 19.84 -26.77
N ASN A 955 -31.89 19.17 -27.93
CA ASN A 955 -30.85 18.20 -28.34
C ASN A 955 -29.55 18.84 -28.88
N LEU A 956 -29.56 20.17 -29.09
CA LEU A 956 -28.44 20.97 -29.60
C LEU A 956 -27.98 20.61 -31.03
N GLY A 957 -28.77 19.87 -31.80
CA GLY A 957 -28.42 19.40 -33.14
C GLY A 957 -28.81 20.33 -34.30
N ASN A 958 -29.71 21.29 -34.07
CA ASN A 958 -30.27 22.12 -35.14
C ASN A 958 -29.61 23.51 -35.19
N PRO A 959 -28.78 23.82 -36.22
CA PRO A 959 -28.11 25.12 -36.31
C PRO A 959 -29.06 26.32 -36.45
N ASN A 960 -30.30 26.12 -36.94
CA ASN A 960 -31.29 27.18 -37.05
C ASN A 960 -31.82 27.66 -35.69
N LEU A 961 -31.56 26.90 -34.62
CA LEU A 961 -31.96 27.22 -33.25
C LEU A 961 -30.82 27.85 -32.43
N LEU A 962 -29.77 28.36 -33.08
CA LEU A 962 -28.64 28.98 -32.41
C LEU A 962 -29.05 30.08 -31.40
N ASN A 963 -30.00 30.94 -31.79
CA ASN A 963 -30.51 31.99 -30.90
C ASN A 963 -31.28 31.42 -29.71
N TYR A 964 -31.97 30.29 -29.91
CA TYR A 964 -32.65 29.59 -28.82
C TYR A 964 -31.66 28.96 -27.86
N TYR A 965 -30.61 28.29 -28.35
CA TYR A 965 -29.59 27.64 -27.52
C TYR A 965 -28.79 28.64 -26.67
N LYS A 966 -28.58 29.87 -27.16
CA LYS A 966 -27.87 30.94 -26.43
C LYS A 966 -28.55 31.36 -25.11
N GLN A 967 -29.81 30.96 -24.88
CA GLN A 967 -30.51 31.21 -23.61
C GLN A 967 -29.84 30.53 -22.40
N VAL A 968 -29.03 29.48 -22.63
CA VAL A 968 -28.34 28.77 -21.56
C VAL A 968 -26.83 28.95 -21.66
N ASN A 969 -26.18 28.93 -20.50
CA ASN A 969 -24.73 28.93 -20.38
C ASN A 969 -24.28 27.92 -19.32
N VAL A 970 -23.05 27.43 -19.45
CA VAL A 970 -22.42 26.52 -18.49
C VAL A 970 -21.03 27.03 -18.16
N SER A 971 -20.73 27.08 -16.87
CA SER A 971 -19.40 27.41 -16.36
C SER A 971 -18.52 26.16 -16.36
N SER A 972 -17.42 26.19 -17.10
CA SER A 972 -16.44 25.10 -17.18
C SER A 972 -15.08 25.61 -16.71
N LYS A 973 -14.35 24.82 -15.92
CA LYS A 973 -13.02 25.21 -15.42
C LYS A 973 -12.01 25.12 -16.56
N LYS A 974 -11.34 26.23 -16.93
CA LYS A 974 -10.27 26.31 -17.95
C LYS A 974 -8.89 25.90 -17.39
N LYS A 975 -8.62 26.20 -16.11
CA LYS A 975 -7.44 25.81 -15.29
C LYS A 975 -7.89 25.73 -13.81
N VAL A 976 -7.02 25.25 -12.91
CA VAL A 976 -7.27 25.16 -11.43
C VAL A 976 -7.86 26.45 -10.82
N ARG A 977 -7.69 27.63 -11.46
CA ARG A 977 -8.22 28.92 -10.97
C ARG A 977 -8.96 29.82 -11.98
N LYS A 978 -9.33 29.36 -13.19
CA LYS A 978 -10.04 30.21 -14.18
C LYS A 978 -11.28 29.53 -14.74
N ILE A 979 -12.45 30.11 -14.53
CA ILE A 979 -13.75 29.65 -15.04
C ILE A 979 -14.03 30.33 -16.39
N ILE A 980 -14.53 29.57 -17.38
CA ILE A 980 -15.09 30.12 -18.62
C ILE A 980 -16.58 29.83 -18.69
N ASN A 981 -17.35 30.78 -19.20
CA ASN A 981 -18.76 30.58 -19.49
C ASN A 981 -18.91 30.22 -20.97
N ILE A 982 -19.44 29.02 -21.23
CA ILE A 982 -19.71 28.52 -22.57
C ILE A 982 -21.19 28.77 -22.84
N SER A 983 -21.50 29.57 -23.86
CA SER A 983 -22.86 29.82 -24.31
C SER A 983 -23.36 28.68 -25.20
N GLY A 984 -24.65 28.35 -25.11
CA GLY A 984 -25.23 27.28 -25.93
C GLY A 984 -25.15 27.57 -27.44
N SER A 985 -24.71 26.57 -28.20
CA SER A 985 -24.70 26.58 -29.67
C SER A 985 -25.13 25.24 -30.27
N SER A 986 -25.18 25.09 -31.59
CA SER A 986 -25.30 23.76 -32.19
C SER A 986 -24.04 22.92 -31.97
N ILE A 987 -24.19 21.59 -31.90
CA ILE A 987 -23.08 20.63 -31.86
C ILE A 987 -22.45 20.57 -33.24
N THR A 988 -21.18 20.95 -33.32
CA THR A 988 -20.48 21.14 -34.57
C THR A 988 -19.02 20.71 -34.38
N TYR A 989 -18.67 19.61 -35.02
CA TYR A 989 -17.34 19.04 -35.05
C TYR A 989 -16.45 19.84 -35.98
N SER A 990 -15.20 19.98 -35.59
CA SER A 990 -14.23 20.79 -36.32
C SER A 990 -12.82 20.25 -36.15
N LEU A 991 -11.90 20.71 -36.99
CA LEU A 991 -10.50 20.30 -36.95
C LEU A 991 -9.55 21.45 -37.29
N THR A 992 -8.29 21.30 -36.86
CA THR A 992 -7.20 22.22 -37.17
C THR A 992 -5.84 21.52 -37.18
N ILE A 993 -4.85 22.15 -37.80
CA ILE A 993 -3.44 21.76 -37.71
C ILE A 993 -2.72 22.69 -36.72
N PRO A 994 -2.17 22.18 -35.60
CA PRO A 994 -1.38 23.00 -34.69
C PRO A 994 -0.16 23.63 -35.38
N LYS A 995 0.19 24.87 -35.01
CA LYS A 995 1.32 25.63 -35.58
C LYS A 995 2.65 24.87 -35.52
N LYS A 996 2.85 24.10 -34.44
CA LYS A 996 4.04 23.29 -34.18
C LYS A 996 3.99 21.87 -34.74
N SER A 997 2.98 21.54 -35.54
CA SER A 997 2.93 20.25 -36.24
C SER A 997 4.23 20.00 -37.00
N LYS A 998 4.80 18.81 -36.80
CA LYS A 998 6.04 18.36 -37.45
C LYS A 998 5.74 17.80 -38.85
N ASN A 999 4.51 17.34 -39.10
CA ASN A 999 4.09 16.67 -40.33
C ASN A 999 2.91 17.38 -41.04
N LYS A 1000 2.97 18.71 -41.17
CA LYS A 1000 1.88 19.53 -41.77
C LYS A 1000 1.38 19.03 -43.13
N ARG A 1001 2.30 18.64 -44.02
CA ARG A 1001 1.95 18.14 -45.36
C ARG A 1001 1.14 16.85 -45.29
N LEU A 1002 1.50 15.95 -44.37
CA LEU A 1002 0.80 14.69 -44.19
C LEU A 1002 -0.56 14.91 -43.50
N ALA A 1003 -0.65 15.86 -42.56
CA ALA A 1003 -1.91 16.28 -41.95
C ALA A 1003 -2.88 16.88 -43.00
N ILE A 1004 -2.39 17.74 -43.91
CA ILE A 1004 -3.17 18.26 -45.04
C ILE A 1004 -3.66 17.12 -45.92
N LYS A 1005 -2.80 16.16 -46.26
CA LYS A 1005 -3.16 14.99 -47.07
C LYS A 1005 -4.28 14.16 -46.41
N PHE A 1006 -4.18 13.94 -45.10
CA PHE A 1006 -5.22 13.24 -44.34
C PHE A 1006 -6.54 14.02 -44.31
N ILE A 1007 -6.50 15.34 -44.09
CA ILE A 1007 -7.73 16.16 -44.12
C ILE A 1007 -8.38 16.15 -45.51
N SER A 1008 -7.60 16.28 -46.58
CA SER A 1008 -8.14 16.18 -47.95
C SER A 1008 -8.81 14.83 -48.19
N PHE A 1009 -8.22 13.73 -47.70
CA PHE A 1009 -8.84 12.40 -47.77
C PHE A 1009 -10.13 12.33 -46.95
N LEU A 1010 -10.14 12.90 -45.73
CA LEU A 1010 -11.29 12.96 -44.83
C LEU A 1010 -12.47 13.73 -45.47
N LEU A 1011 -12.20 14.80 -46.21
CA LEU A 1011 -13.21 15.69 -46.82
C LEU A 1011 -13.55 15.32 -48.28
N ASP A 1012 -12.94 14.29 -48.85
CA ASP A 1012 -13.28 13.85 -50.20
C ASP A 1012 -14.63 13.11 -50.21
N LYS A 1013 -15.53 13.54 -51.09
CA LYS A 1013 -16.91 13.02 -51.21
C LYS A 1013 -16.99 11.51 -51.43
N ASN A 1014 -16.01 10.95 -52.13
CA ASN A 1014 -15.98 9.53 -52.49
C ASN A 1014 -15.14 8.69 -51.52
N LYS A 1015 -14.43 9.32 -50.56
CA LYS A 1015 -13.55 8.66 -49.61
C LYS A 1015 -14.00 8.90 -48.17
N GLY A 1016 -13.35 9.81 -47.45
CA GLY A 1016 -13.59 10.04 -46.03
C GLY A 1016 -15.00 10.49 -45.72
N GLU A 1017 -15.64 11.33 -46.55
CA GLU A 1017 -17.01 11.78 -46.30
C GLU A 1017 -17.98 10.61 -46.26
N LYS A 1018 -17.86 9.69 -47.23
CA LYS A 1018 -18.70 8.49 -47.29
C LYS A 1018 -18.53 7.63 -46.04
N ILE A 1019 -17.32 7.55 -45.49
CA ILE A 1019 -17.05 6.85 -44.23
C ILE A 1019 -17.71 7.59 -43.06
N LEU A 1020 -17.62 8.92 -42.97
CA LEU A 1020 -18.27 9.70 -41.92
C LEU A 1020 -19.80 9.50 -41.94
N GLN A 1021 -20.42 9.57 -43.12
CA GLN A 1021 -21.85 9.35 -43.30
C GLN A 1021 -22.27 7.92 -42.96
N ALA A 1022 -21.48 6.91 -43.37
CA ALA A 1022 -21.71 5.51 -43.01
C ALA A 1022 -21.53 5.21 -41.51
N ASN A 1023 -20.93 6.13 -40.76
CA ASN A 1023 -20.83 6.09 -39.30
C ASN A 1023 -21.68 7.18 -38.63
N TYR A 1024 -22.76 7.59 -39.31
CA TYR A 1024 -23.84 8.41 -38.77
C TYR A 1024 -23.45 9.83 -38.35
N LEU A 1025 -22.34 10.37 -38.86
CA LEU A 1025 -22.02 11.79 -38.74
C LEU A 1025 -22.66 12.57 -39.90
N LYS A 1026 -23.35 13.65 -39.57
CA LYS A 1026 -23.98 14.53 -40.56
C LYS A 1026 -22.94 15.54 -41.07
N SER A 1027 -22.25 15.18 -42.15
CA SER A 1027 -21.26 16.03 -42.81
C SER A 1027 -21.92 17.26 -43.45
N PHE A 1028 -21.21 18.39 -43.47
CA PHE A 1028 -21.60 19.57 -44.23
C PHE A 1028 -20.42 19.97 -45.13
N LEU A 1029 -20.43 19.45 -46.37
CA LEU A 1029 -19.41 19.72 -47.38
C LEU A 1029 -19.99 20.58 -48.52
N PRO A 1030 -19.31 21.68 -48.93
CA PRO A 1030 -18.00 22.13 -48.46
C PRO A 1030 -17.99 22.57 -46.98
N ALA A 1031 -16.92 22.20 -46.28
CA ALA A 1031 -16.68 22.49 -44.87
C ALA A 1031 -16.63 24.01 -44.62
N ILE A 1032 -16.96 24.47 -43.42
CA ILE A 1032 -17.15 25.90 -43.15
C ILE A 1032 -16.01 26.41 -42.25
N SER A 1033 -15.42 27.56 -42.59
CA SER A 1033 -14.43 28.23 -41.75
C SER A 1033 -14.61 29.75 -41.75
N SER A 1034 -14.62 30.34 -40.55
CA SER A 1034 -14.54 31.81 -40.37
C SER A 1034 -13.11 32.34 -40.58
N GLN A 1035 -12.09 31.47 -40.52
CA GLN A 1035 -10.68 31.79 -40.82
C GLN A 1035 -10.26 31.26 -42.21
N TYR A 1036 -11.17 31.29 -43.20
CA TYR A 1036 -10.96 30.73 -44.53
C TYR A 1036 -9.64 31.17 -45.19
N ASP A 1037 -9.25 32.43 -45.01
CA ASP A 1037 -8.02 32.98 -45.60
C ASP A 1037 -6.75 32.30 -45.09
N PHE A 1038 -6.78 31.79 -43.85
CA PHE A 1038 -5.67 31.10 -43.20
C PHE A 1038 -5.62 29.59 -43.52
N LEU A 1039 -6.60 29.04 -44.24
CA LEU A 1039 -6.58 27.64 -44.65
C LEU A 1039 -5.43 27.38 -45.65
N PRO A 1040 -4.76 26.21 -45.54
CA PRO A 1040 -3.87 25.72 -46.59
C PRO A 1040 -4.57 25.69 -47.94
N ILE A 1041 -3.87 26.05 -49.01
CA ILE A 1041 -4.45 26.22 -50.35
C ILE A 1041 -5.10 24.92 -50.85
N GLU A 1042 -4.54 23.78 -50.47
CA GLU A 1042 -5.03 22.45 -50.82
C GLU A 1042 -6.39 22.13 -50.17
N LEU A 1043 -6.70 22.74 -49.02
CA LEU A 1043 -7.95 22.53 -48.30
C LEU A 1043 -9.06 23.50 -48.74
N LYS A 1044 -8.73 24.61 -49.40
CA LYS A 1044 -9.70 25.64 -49.83
C LYS A 1044 -10.75 25.10 -50.81
N GLN A 1045 -10.42 24.08 -51.60
CA GLN A 1045 -11.37 23.41 -52.51
C GLN A 1045 -12.46 22.61 -51.76
N PHE A 1046 -12.21 22.19 -50.53
CA PHE A 1046 -13.14 21.44 -49.68
C PHE A 1046 -13.90 22.33 -48.70
N ALA A 1047 -13.65 23.65 -48.74
CA ALA A 1047 -14.14 24.59 -47.75
C ALA A 1047 -14.82 25.81 -48.39
N GLN A 1048 -15.67 26.48 -47.62
CA GLN A 1048 -16.28 27.76 -47.95
C GLN A 1048 -16.18 28.74 -46.77
N ARG A 1049 -16.24 30.04 -47.08
CA ARG A 1049 -16.28 31.11 -46.06
C ARG A 1049 -17.58 31.00 -45.26
N GLU A 1050 -17.48 31.14 -43.94
CA GLU A 1050 -18.65 31.38 -43.09
C GLU A 1050 -19.20 32.78 -43.43
N LEU A 1051 -20.45 32.84 -43.91
CA LEU A 1051 -21.13 34.06 -44.34
C LEU A 1051 -21.67 34.88 -43.16
#